data_AF-A0A2Z2HGC1-F1
#
_entry.id   AF-A0A2Z2HGC1-F1
#
_cell.length_a   1.000
_cell.length_b   1.000
_cell.length_c   1.000
_cell.angle_alpha   90.00
_cell.angle_beta   90.00
_cell.angle_gamma   90.00
#
_symmetry.space_group_name_H-M   'P 1'
#
loop_
_entity.id
_entity.type
_entity.pdbx_description
1 polymer ?
#
loop_
_entity_poly.entity_id
_entity_poly.type
_entity_poly.pdbx_seq_one_letter_code
_entity_poly.pdbx_strand_id
1 'polypeptide(L)'
;MPRLIVIGNGMVGHHFLEQLVEHGVHERLAITVFGEERHRAYDRVHLSEYFSGRDAEALSLGDADFCARHGIALHLGEHVLSIDRHAQTVTTERGDHAYDRLVLATGSYPFVPQIPTVDDDTGHAGLVYRTLDDLDRIREAAAGVAERDQRRGVVIGGGLLGLEAANALTSLGLEAHVVEFAPRLMPVQLDDEGGRALKRQIEALGVHVHVDHATTEITRGEHHRYCMHFRDHEPLEADMIVFSAGIRPQDRLARESGLTLGERGGIVIDDTCVTSDPSIYAIGECALWSGRLFGLVAPGYTMARTVAGSLAGLEGASFTGADMSTKLKLLGVDVGSIGDAHATTEGAVSYRYIDEANHGYRRLVVSADGRTAIGAVLVGDNRYYDTLLQYVQNGIALPEDPASLILPHSEGAPTLGADALPETAMICSCHNVTKGAVCQAVEAGCGDLGTLKAETRASTGCGGCTALLKQVFEHELESRGIEVDRSLCEHFAYTRQELYGLIRVEGIKSFEALHSRHGKGELGCDICKPAVASILASCWNAPITDPSLVPLQDTNDTFMANMQKNGTYSVVPRIPGGEITPDKLIAIGAVAKKYALYTKITGGQRIDLFGAELQDLPEIWRELIEAGFETGHAYGKSTRTVKSCVGNTWCRYGVQDSVAMALTIENRYKGLRSPHKLKFAVSGCTRECAEAQSKDVGVIATEHGWNLYVCGNGGMRPRHAELFATDLDDATLLGLIDRFLMFYIRTADRLQRTSVWRESLEGGLDYLKDVIINDSLGLCEALEHQMQHVVDQYECEWANALKDPDKLKRFRTFVNDQRRDPDIIAVSERDQPRPARPEELETLTMEVSS
;
A
#
# COMPACT_ATOMS: atom_id res chain seq x y z
N MET A 1 -13.16 -41.74 14.17
CA MET A 1 -13.03 -40.60 13.25
C MET A 1 -11.95 -40.96 12.26
N PRO A 2 -12.18 -40.83 10.93
CA PRO A 2 -11.13 -41.07 9.95
C PRO A 2 -9.93 -40.13 10.20
N ARG A 3 -8.72 -40.61 9.92
CA ARG A 3 -7.46 -39.95 10.24
C ARG A 3 -6.88 -39.29 8.98
N LEU A 4 -6.59 -38.00 9.09
CA LEU A 4 -5.90 -37.24 8.06
C LEU A 4 -4.51 -36.87 8.59
N ILE A 5 -3.47 -37.30 7.89
CA ILE A 5 -2.10 -36.84 8.16
C ILE A 5 -1.70 -35.81 7.10
N VAL A 6 -1.12 -34.69 7.54
CA VAL A 6 -0.52 -33.67 6.68
C VAL A 6 0.98 -33.63 6.96
N ILE A 7 1.79 -33.81 5.92
CA ILE A 7 3.26 -33.75 6.01
C ILE A 7 3.72 -32.44 5.40
N GLY A 8 4.16 -31.52 6.25
CA GLY A 8 4.60 -30.17 5.91
C GLY A 8 3.68 -29.10 6.49
N ASN A 9 4.25 -28.24 7.35
CA ASN A 9 3.58 -27.09 7.95
C ASN A 9 4.12 -25.76 7.39
N GLY A 10 4.41 -25.71 6.08
CA GLY A 10 4.75 -24.47 5.39
C GLY A 10 3.50 -23.64 5.05
N MET A 11 3.67 -22.54 4.31
CA MET A 11 2.57 -21.64 3.93
C MET A 11 1.36 -22.39 3.33
N VAL A 12 1.61 -23.31 2.40
CA VAL A 12 0.56 -24.09 1.72
C VAL A 12 -0.10 -25.10 2.67
N GLY A 13 0.68 -25.77 3.51
CA GLY A 13 0.17 -26.71 4.52
C GLY A 13 -0.72 -26.01 5.54
N HIS A 14 -0.30 -24.84 6.04
CA HIS A 14 -1.12 -24.04 6.95
C HIS A 14 -2.41 -23.56 6.30
N HIS A 15 -2.34 -23.01 5.08
CA HIS A 15 -3.54 -22.58 4.35
C HIS A 15 -4.51 -23.73 4.11
N PHE A 16 -4.00 -24.94 3.82
CA PHE A 16 -4.84 -26.13 3.73
C PHE A 16 -5.62 -26.40 5.04
N LEU A 17 -4.98 -26.25 6.20
CA LEU A 17 -5.66 -26.39 7.50
C LEU A 17 -6.73 -25.31 7.72
N GLU A 18 -6.46 -24.06 7.35
CA GLU A 18 -7.45 -22.97 7.39
C GLU A 18 -8.69 -23.34 6.58
N GLN A 19 -8.51 -23.87 5.37
CA GLN A 19 -9.62 -24.28 4.50
C GLN A 19 -10.39 -25.48 5.05
N LEU A 20 -9.72 -26.45 5.70
CA LEU A 20 -10.41 -27.55 6.40
C LEU A 20 -11.23 -27.04 7.59
N VAL A 21 -10.76 -26.00 8.28
CA VAL A 21 -11.50 -25.36 9.36
C VAL A 21 -12.70 -24.60 8.83
N GLU A 22 -12.52 -23.79 7.79
CA GLU A 22 -13.57 -23.00 7.13
C GLU A 22 -14.71 -23.89 6.60
N HIS A 23 -14.40 -25.09 6.11
CA HIS A 23 -15.39 -26.07 5.65
C HIS A 23 -15.91 -27.02 6.74
N GLY A 24 -15.51 -26.85 8.01
CA GLY A 24 -15.95 -27.70 9.12
C GLY A 24 -15.46 -29.16 9.04
N VAL A 25 -14.42 -29.43 8.23
CA VAL A 25 -13.86 -30.79 8.04
C VAL A 25 -13.09 -31.26 9.27
N HIS A 26 -12.46 -30.32 9.99
CA HIS A 26 -11.75 -30.60 11.25
C HIS A 26 -12.62 -31.25 12.34
N GLU A 27 -13.93 -31.05 12.31
CA GLU A 27 -14.89 -31.69 13.24
C GLU A 27 -15.16 -33.16 12.89
N ARG A 28 -14.82 -33.58 11.67
CA ARG A 28 -15.15 -34.90 11.10
C ARG A 28 -13.93 -35.79 10.90
N LEU A 29 -12.73 -35.22 10.88
CA LEU A 29 -11.45 -35.90 10.66
C LEU A 29 -10.50 -35.65 11.83
N ALA A 30 -9.82 -36.70 12.29
CA ALA A 30 -8.72 -36.55 13.24
C ALA A 30 -7.48 -36.09 12.47
N ILE A 31 -7.14 -34.81 12.56
CA ILE A 31 -6.05 -34.19 11.79
C ILE A 31 -4.76 -34.21 12.61
N THR A 32 -3.69 -34.74 12.02
CA THR A 32 -2.32 -34.68 12.56
C THR A 32 -1.40 -34.06 11.52
N VAL A 33 -0.58 -33.10 11.94
CA VAL A 33 0.32 -32.34 11.08
C VAL A 33 1.74 -32.54 11.57
N PHE A 34 2.64 -32.96 10.68
CA PHE A 34 4.07 -33.08 10.96
C PHE A 34 4.83 -32.00 10.19
N GLY A 35 5.57 -31.17 10.91
CA GLY A 35 6.51 -30.18 10.37
C GLY A 35 7.92 -30.50 10.83
N GLU A 36 8.86 -30.56 9.88
CA GLU A 36 10.28 -30.80 10.21
C GLU A 36 10.93 -29.61 10.90
N GLU A 37 10.45 -28.40 10.64
CA GLU A 37 10.94 -27.20 11.28
C GLU A 37 10.40 -27.07 12.70
N ARG A 38 11.22 -26.50 13.60
CA ARG A 38 10.84 -26.18 14.98
C ARG A 38 9.81 -25.05 15.08
N HIS A 39 9.66 -24.26 14.02
CA HIS A 39 8.79 -23.08 13.97
C HIS A 39 7.41 -23.43 13.41
N ARG A 40 6.38 -22.73 13.91
CA ARG A 40 5.05 -22.75 13.28
C ARG A 40 5.13 -22.18 11.87
N ALA A 41 4.13 -22.46 11.03
CA ALA A 41 4.08 -21.94 9.68
C ALA A 41 4.29 -20.42 9.67
N TYR A 42 5.14 -19.93 8.78
CA TYR A 42 5.49 -18.52 8.67
C TYR A 42 5.60 -18.09 7.20
N ASP A 43 5.53 -16.79 6.95
CA ASP A 43 5.58 -16.20 5.62
C ASP A 43 7.01 -16.25 5.05
N ARG A 44 7.24 -17.18 4.14
CA ARG A 44 8.54 -17.35 3.46
C ARG A 44 8.80 -16.31 2.38
N VAL A 45 7.79 -15.55 1.95
CA VAL A 45 7.94 -14.47 0.97
C VAL A 45 8.65 -13.27 1.60
N HIS A 46 8.45 -13.04 2.90
CA HIS A 46 9.00 -11.91 3.65
C HIS A 46 10.23 -12.26 4.50
N LEU A 47 10.98 -13.32 4.14
CA LEU A 47 12.17 -13.75 4.89
C LEU A 47 13.23 -12.67 5.05
N SER A 48 13.36 -11.74 4.09
CA SER A 48 14.35 -10.67 4.18
C SER A 48 14.04 -9.68 5.30
N GLU A 49 12.78 -9.58 5.75
CA GLU A 49 12.38 -8.75 6.89
C GLU A 49 12.91 -9.26 8.23
N TYR A 50 13.31 -10.54 8.30
CA TYR A 50 13.95 -11.10 9.49
C TYR A 50 15.30 -10.41 9.80
N PHE A 51 16.00 -9.92 8.77
CA PHE A 51 17.25 -9.17 8.94
C PHE A 51 17.02 -7.69 9.28
N SER A 52 15.81 -7.16 9.10
CA SER A 52 15.46 -5.77 9.41
C SER A 52 14.79 -5.58 10.78
N GLY A 53 14.78 -6.63 11.61
CA GLY A 53 14.36 -6.56 13.01
C GLY A 53 13.05 -7.29 13.34
N ARG A 54 12.39 -7.94 12.38
CA ARG A 54 11.26 -8.83 12.68
C ARG A 54 11.74 -10.16 13.23
N ASP A 55 11.04 -10.69 14.24
CA ASP A 55 11.31 -12.01 14.78
C ASP A 55 10.47 -13.10 14.06
N ALA A 56 10.66 -14.36 14.48
CA ALA A 56 9.95 -15.51 13.91
C ALA A 56 8.43 -15.43 14.13
N GLU A 57 7.99 -14.82 15.23
CA GLU A 57 6.58 -14.69 15.56
C GLU A 57 5.89 -13.64 14.70
N ALA A 58 6.57 -12.52 14.42
CA ALA A 58 6.09 -11.48 13.51
C ALA A 58 5.94 -11.95 12.04
N LEU A 59 6.62 -13.04 11.67
CA LEU A 59 6.48 -13.69 10.36
C LEU A 59 5.49 -14.85 10.38
N SER A 60 5.00 -15.28 11.54
CA SER A 60 4.17 -16.46 11.65
C SER A 60 2.79 -16.26 11.04
N LEU A 61 2.24 -17.33 10.45
CA LEU A 61 0.92 -17.38 9.84
C LEU A 61 -0.12 -17.82 10.87
N GLY A 62 -1.24 -17.10 10.89
CA GLY A 62 -2.38 -17.37 11.77
C GLY A 62 -2.10 -17.16 13.26
N ASP A 63 -3.12 -17.42 14.08
CA ASP A 63 -3.02 -17.35 15.54
C ASP A 63 -2.18 -18.52 16.10
N ALA A 64 -1.40 -18.26 17.16
CA ALA A 64 -0.54 -19.29 17.78
C ALA A 64 -1.31 -20.50 18.31
N ASP A 65 -2.57 -20.32 18.75
CA ASP A 65 -3.45 -21.38 19.26
C ASP A 65 -4.38 -21.98 18.19
N PHE A 66 -4.28 -21.59 16.91
CA PHE A 66 -5.17 -22.05 15.84
C PHE A 66 -5.34 -23.57 15.82
N CYS A 67 -4.24 -24.33 15.80
CA CYS A 67 -4.33 -25.79 15.75
C CYS A 67 -4.98 -26.37 17.02
N ALA A 68 -4.59 -25.86 18.20
CA ALA A 68 -5.13 -26.33 19.48
C ALA A 68 -6.63 -26.04 19.61
N ARG A 69 -7.06 -24.83 19.21
CA ARG A 69 -8.45 -24.37 19.21
C ARG A 69 -9.36 -25.23 18.33
N HIS A 70 -8.82 -25.76 17.24
CA HIS A 70 -9.54 -26.61 16.27
C HIS A 70 -9.27 -28.11 16.42
N GLY A 71 -8.64 -28.55 17.52
CA GLY A 71 -8.39 -29.98 17.77
C GLY A 71 -7.42 -30.64 16.78
N ILE A 72 -6.56 -29.86 16.13
CA ILE A 72 -5.54 -30.32 15.20
C ILE A 72 -4.25 -30.63 15.99
N ALA A 73 -3.75 -31.86 15.87
CA ALA A 73 -2.50 -32.25 16.51
C ALA A 73 -1.30 -31.79 15.66
N LEU A 74 -0.58 -30.77 16.13
CA LEU A 74 0.59 -30.22 15.44
C LEU A 74 1.90 -30.70 16.08
N HIS A 75 2.74 -31.36 15.30
CA HIS A 75 4.06 -31.86 15.67
C HIS A 75 5.14 -31.07 14.92
N LEU A 76 5.82 -30.16 15.63
CA LEU A 76 6.94 -29.36 15.09
C LEU A 76 8.27 -30.00 15.46
N GLY A 77 9.29 -29.83 14.61
CA GLY A 77 10.60 -30.45 14.80
C GLY A 77 10.56 -31.98 14.70
N GLU A 78 9.60 -32.55 13.98
CA GLU A 78 9.42 -33.99 13.86
C GLU A 78 9.41 -34.41 12.39
N HIS A 79 10.46 -35.12 11.98
CA HIS A 79 10.61 -35.59 10.62
C HIS A 79 9.78 -36.84 10.36
N VAL A 80 9.08 -36.85 9.23
CA VAL A 80 8.58 -38.08 8.64
C VAL A 80 9.70 -38.78 7.90
N LEU A 81 9.98 -40.03 8.27
CA LEU A 81 11.09 -40.82 7.76
C LEU A 81 10.66 -41.63 6.54
N SER A 82 9.50 -42.27 6.59
CA SER A 82 8.97 -43.15 5.52
C SER A 82 7.44 -43.20 5.50
N ILE A 83 6.88 -43.65 4.38
CA ILE A 83 5.45 -43.91 4.17
C ILE A 83 5.29 -45.36 3.69
N ASP A 84 4.51 -46.16 4.41
CA ASP A 84 4.05 -47.47 3.97
C ASP A 84 2.60 -47.37 3.46
N ARG A 85 2.44 -47.45 2.14
CA ARG A 85 1.15 -47.33 1.47
C ARG A 85 0.26 -48.56 1.65
N HIS A 86 0.86 -49.74 1.83
CA HIS A 86 0.11 -50.97 2.02
C HIS A 86 -0.47 -51.06 3.42
N ALA A 87 0.30 -50.65 4.43
CA ALA A 87 -0.14 -50.57 5.81
C ALA A 87 -0.91 -49.27 6.13
N GLN A 88 -0.88 -48.28 5.22
CA GLN A 88 -1.39 -46.92 5.41
C GLN A 88 -0.83 -46.26 6.69
N THR A 89 0.49 -46.31 6.83
CA THR A 89 1.22 -45.76 7.98
C THR A 89 2.33 -44.81 7.57
N VAL A 90 2.54 -43.79 8.38
CA VAL A 90 3.69 -42.87 8.32
C VAL A 90 4.60 -43.15 9.51
N THR A 91 5.90 -43.31 9.28
CA THR A 91 6.89 -43.50 10.36
C THR A 91 7.60 -42.19 10.66
N THR A 92 7.63 -41.78 11.92
CA THR A 92 8.45 -40.68 12.43
C THR A 92 9.54 -41.18 13.37
N GLU A 93 10.38 -40.28 13.86
CA GLU A 93 11.35 -40.59 14.92
C GLU A 93 10.69 -41.07 16.23
N ARG A 94 9.40 -40.77 16.43
CA ARG A 94 8.65 -41.10 17.65
C ARG A 94 7.76 -42.33 17.51
N GLY A 95 7.59 -42.87 16.29
CA GLY A 95 6.88 -44.12 16.03
C GLY A 95 5.99 -44.08 14.78
N ASP A 96 5.09 -45.05 14.69
CA ASP A 96 4.22 -45.25 13.53
C ASP A 96 2.84 -44.61 13.73
N HIS A 97 2.34 -43.94 12.71
CA HIS A 97 1.05 -43.24 12.69
C HIS A 97 0.20 -43.71 11.50
N ALA A 98 -0.93 -44.36 11.77
CA ALA A 98 -1.85 -44.80 10.70
C ALA A 98 -2.73 -43.66 10.19
N TYR A 99 -3.00 -43.65 8.88
CA TYR A 99 -3.82 -42.66 8.18
C TYR A 99 -4.91 -43.30 7.32
N ASP A 100 -6.04 -42.60 7.14
CA ASP A 100 -7.04 -42.93 6.12
C ASP A 100 -6.86 -42.04 4.87
N ARG A 101 -6.33 -40.83 5.07
CA ARG A 101 -5.91 -39.88 4.03
C ARG A 101 -4.58 -39.25 4.40
N LEU A 102 -3.74 -39.00 3.40
CA LEU A 102 -2.44 -38.38 3.55
C LEU A 102 -2.30 -37.20 2.59
N VAL A 103 -1.74 -36.08 3.06
CA VAL A 103 -1.45 -34.91 2.22
C VAL A 103 0.03 -34.59 2.32
N LEU A 104 0.73 -34.62 1.19
CA LEU A 104 2.12 -34.23 1.05
C LEU A 104 2.19 -32.75 0.69
N ALA A 105 2.52 -31.91 1.66
CA ALA A 105 2.75 -30.48 1.53
C ALA A 105 4.23 -30.14 1.84
N THR A 106 5.13 -31.02 1.39
CA THR A 106 6.56 -31.01 1.74
C THR A 106 7.36 -29.90 1.06
N GLY A 107 6.78 -29.20 0.09
CA GLY A 107 7.38 -28.05 -0.56
C GLY A 107 8.66 -28.40 -1.35
N SER A 108 9.70 -27.59 -1.18
CA SER A 108 10.97 -27.73 -1.90
C SER A 108 12.16 -27.38 -1.01
N TYR A 109 13.34 -27.88 -1.39
CA TYR A 109 14.61 -27.63 -0.72
C TYR A 109 15.60 -26.88 -1.63
N PRO A 110 16.58 -26.13 -1.08
CA PRO A 110 17.58 -25.41 -1.87
C PRO A 110 18.47 -26.35 -2.66
N PHE A 111 18.68 -26.05 -3.93
CA PHE A 111 19.67 -26.75 -4.75
C PHE A 111 21.05 -26.12 -4.54
N VAL A 112 21.99 -26.93 -4.04
CA VAL A 112 23.40 -26.56 -3.90
C VAL A 112 24.20 -27.30 -4.99
N PRO A 113 24.82 -26.58 -5.96
CA PRO A 113 25.65 -27.20 -6.98
C PRO A 113 26.86 -27.92 -6.36
N GLN A 114 27.27 -29.04 -6.96
CA GLN A 114 28.48 -29.75 -6.55
C GLN A 114 29.73 -28.99 -7.02
N ILE A 115 30.21 -28.06 -6.18
CA ILE A 115 31.44 -27.32 -6.40
C ILE A 115 32.49 -27.85 -5.40
N PRO A 116 33.69 -28.27 -5.87
CA PRO A 116 34.80 -28.59 -5.00
C PRO A 116 35.06 -27.45 -4.01
N THR A 117 34.99 -27.76 -2.72
CA THR A 117 35.06 -26.80 -1.61
C THR A 117 36.09 -27.29 -0.61
N VAL A 118 36.79 -26.36 0.05
CA VAL A 118 37.63 -26.70 1.20
C VAL A 118 36.80 -27.31 2.30
N ASP A 119 37.32 -28.38 2.90
CA ASP A 119 36.76 -28.94 4.12
C ASP A 119 37.03 -27.94 5.25
N ASP A 120 35.97 -27.38 5.78
CA ASP A 120 35.97 -26.24 6.67
C ASP A 120 35.13 -26.61 7.90
N ASP A 121 35.79 -26.74 9.06
CA ASP A 121 35.13 -27.07 10.33
C ASP A 121 34.20 -25.96 10.85
N THR A 122 34.13 -24.80 10.19
CA THR A 122 33.33 -23.64 10.57
C THR A 122 31.94 -23.61 9.92
N GLY A 123 31.72 -24.34 8.83
CA GLY A 123 30.41 -24.47 8.17
C GLY A 123 29.91 -23.20 7.45
N HIS A 124 30.77 -22.21 7.20
CA HIS A 124 30.39 -20.94 6.58
C HIS A 124 30.50 -20.94 5.03
N ALA A 125 31.03 -22.01 4.44
CA ALA A 125 30.90 -22.34 3.03
C ALA A 125 29.74 -23.33 2.87
N GLY A 126 28.63 -22.91 2.27
CA GLY A 126 27.45 -23.79 2.11
C GLY A 126 26.17 -23.28 2.76
N LEU A 127 26.13 -22.02 3.21
CA LEU A 127 24.90 -21.39 3.71
C LEU A 127 23.86 -21.37 2.59
N VAL A 128 22.59 -21.51 2.93
CA VAL A 128 21.47 -21.42 1.97
C VAL A 128 20.47 -20.38 2.49
N TYR A 129 19.60 -19.89 1.61
CA TYR A 129 18.57 -18.91 1.98
C TYR A 129 17.18 -19.52 1.81
N ARG A 130 16.62 -20.09 2.89
CA ARG A 130 15.32 -20.78 2.80
C ARG A 130 14.51 -20.84 4.09
N THR A 131 15.10 -21.27 5.21
CA THR A 131 14.41 -21.42 6.50
C THR A 131 14.86 -20.37 7.52
N LEU A 132 14.09 -20.13 8.59
CA LEU A 132 14.54 -19.24 9.67
C LEU A 132 15.85 -19.73 10.30
N ASP A 133 16.02 -21.04 10.45
CA ASP A 133 17.26 -21.65 10.93
C ASP A 133 18.44 -21.40 9.96
N ASP A 134 18.20 -21.38 8.65
CA ASP A 134 19.23 -21.00 7.68
C ASP A 134 19.61 -19.52 7.80
N LEU A 135 18.63 -18.66 8.05
CA LEU A 135 18.84 -17.23 8.25
C LEU A 135 19.62 -16.95 9.55
N ASP A 136 19.32 -17.68 10.62
CA ASP A 136 20.11 -17.66 11.87
C ASP A 136 21.57 -18.02 11.59
N ARG A 137 21.83 -19.09 10.82
CA ARG A 137 23.20 -19.47 10.42
C ARG A 137 23.90 -18.38 9.61
N ILE A 138 23.19 -17.67 8.73
CA ILE A 138 23.75 -16.52 8.00
C ILE A 138 24.11 -15.39 8.97
N ARG A 139 23.26 -15.07 9.95
CA ARG A 139 23.54 -14.04 10.97
C ARG A 139 24.75 -14.41 11.83
N GLU A 140 24.82 -15.66 12.28
CA GLU A 140 25.93 -16.19 13.07
C GLU A 140 27.25 -16.12 12.28
N ALA A 141 27.25 -16.55 11.03
CA ALA A 141 28.43 -16.50 10.18
C ALA A 141 28.88 -15.05 9.92
N ALA A 142 27.94 -14.11 9.77
CA ALA A 142 28.24 -12.69 9.59
C ALA A 142 28.81 -12.05 10.87
N ALA A 143 28.28 -12.41 12.04
CA ALA A 143 28.79 -11.99 13.34
C ALA A 143 30.21 -12.53 13.58
N GLY A 144 30.49 -13.77 13.15
CA GLY A 144 31.81 -14.40 13.25
C GLY A 144 32.92 -13.75 12.41
N VAL A 145 32.59 -12.73 11.62
CA VAL A 145 33.55 -11.93 10.84
C VAL A 145 33.44 -10.43 11.13
N ALA A 146 32.74 -10.04 12.20
CA ALA A 146 32.47 -8.65 12.55
C ALA A 146 33.73 -7.81 12.84
N GLU A 147 34.83 -8.42 13.32
CA GLU A 147 36.08 -7.73 13.65
C GLU A 147 36.98 -7.42 12.43
N ARG A 148 36.57 -7.82 11.21
CA ARG A 148 37.34 -7.58 9.99
C ARG A 148 37.03 -6.21 9.40
N ASP A 149 38.06 -5.47 9.00
CA ASP A 149 37.94 -4.11 8.42
C ASP A 149 37.23 -4.08 7.05
N GLN A 150 37.20 -5.20 6.32
CA GLN A 150 36.50 -5.37 5.04
C GLN A 150 35.80 -6.73 5.03
N ARG A 151 34.47 -6.73 5.23
CA ARG A 151 33.65 -7.94 5.29
C ARG A 151 32.96 -8.15 3.96
N ARG A 152 33.18 -9.29 3.31
CA ARG A 152 32.59 -9.56 1.99
C ARG A 152 31.77 -10.84 1.99
N GLY A 153 30.56 -10.76 1.44
CA GLY A 153 29.67 -11.91 1.29
C GLY A 153 29.31 -12.14 -0.18
N VAL A 154 29.38 -13.39 -0.63
CA VAL A 154 29.00 -13.77 -2.00
C VAL A 154 27.73 -14.60 -1.99
N VAL A 155 26.78 -14.25 -2.85
CA VAL A 155 25.61 -15.07 -3.18
C VAL A 155 25.81 -15.73 -4.54
N ILE A 156 25.71 -17.06 -4.58
CA ILE A 156 25.72 -17.84 -5.83
C ILE A 156 24.28 -18.02 -6.30
N GLY A 157 23.92 -17.31 -7.36
CA GLY A 157 22.60 -17.27 -7.97
C GLY A 157 22.03 -15.85 -7.98
N GLY A 158 21.72 -15.35 -9.17
CA GLY A 158 21.13 -14.03 -9.45
C GLY A 158 19.63 -14.09 -9.77
N GLY A 159 18.92 -15.08 -9.24
CA GLY A 159 17.46 -15.15 -9.25
C GLY A 159 16.82 -14.34 -8.11
N LEU A 160 15.50 -14.46 -7.96
CA LEU A 160 14.71 -13.76 -6.92
C LEU A 160 15.33 -13.90 -5.52
N LEU A 161 15.44 -15.14 -5.02
CA LEU A 161 15.96 -15.41 -3.68
C LEU A 161 17.42 -15.00 -3.53
N GLY A 162 18.20 -15.02 -4.61
CA GLY A 162 19.61 -14.65 -4.57
C GLY A 162 19.80 -13.14 -4.39
N LEU A 163 18.97 -12.33 -5.06
CA LEU A 163 18.96 -10.88 -4.88
C LEU A 163 18.43 -10.48 -3.49
N GLU A 164 17.46 -11.21 -2.94
CA GLU A 164 17.03 -11.03 -1.54
C GLU A 164 18.12 -11.44 -0.54
N ALA A 165 18.83 -12.54 -0.78
CA ALA A 165 19.97 -12.94 0.04
C ALA A 165 21.10 -11.90 -0.02
N ALA A 166 21.35 -11.29 -1.18
CA ALA A 166 22.34 -10.23 -1.31
C ALA A 166 21.94 -8.98 -0.49
N ASN A 167 20.64 -8.64 -0.47
CA ASN A 167 20.11 -7.60 0.40
C ASN A 167 20.32 -7.91 1.89
N ALA A 168 20.12 -9.16 2.29
CA ALA A 168 20.38 -9.60 3.65
C ALA A 168 21.85 -9.41 4.04
N LEU A 169 22.79 -9.78 3.16
CA LEU A 169 24.22 -9.57 3.39
C LEU A 169 24.59 -8.09 3.52
N THR A 170 24.04 -7.23 2.66
CA THR A 170 24.21 -5.76 2.75
C THR A 170 23.67 -5.22 4.08
N SER A 171 22.50 -5.70 4.52
CA SER A 171 21.87 -5.29 5.78
C SER A 171 22.66 -5.71 7.02
N LEU A 172 23.41 -6.81 6.92
CA LEU A 172 24.38 -7.27 7.93
C LEU A 172 25.72 -6.52 7.88
N GLY A 173 25.86 -5.58 6.93
CA GLY A 173 27.03 -4.71 6.77
C GLY A 173 28.21 -5.37 6.05
N LEU A 174 27.95 -6.38 5.21
CA LEU A 174 28.94 -6.93 4.29
C LEU A 174 28.87 -6.24 2.93
N GLU A 175 30.00 -6.14 2.24
CA GLU A 175 30.06 -5.88 0.80
C GLU A 175 29.47 -7.09 0.07
N ALA A 176 28.28 -6.93 -0.52
CA ALA A 176 27.55 -8.02 -1.15
C ALA A 176 27.93 -8.18 -2.63
N HIS A 177 28.24 -9.41 -3.01
CA HIS A 177 28.52 -9.81 -4.39
C HIS A 177 27.50 -10.87 -4.82
N VAL A 178 26.96 -10.73 -6.03
CA VAL A 178 26.09 -11.74 -6.66
C VAL A 178 26.83 -12.35 -7.83
N VAL A 179 27.01 -13.66 -7.81
CA VAL A 179 27.60 -14.45 -8.89
C VAL A 179 26.48 -15.24 -9.56
N GLU A 180 26.22 -14.95 -10.83
CA GLU A 180 25.23 -15.64 -11.65
C GLU A 180 25.93 -16.35 -12.82
N PHE A 181 25.59 -17.63 -12.99
CA PHE A 181 26.10 -18.46 -14.07
C PHE A 181 25.56 -18.01 -15.43
N ALA A 182 24.30 -17.60 -15.49
CA ALA A 182 23.68 -17.07 -16.70
C ALA A 182 24.28 -15.70 -17.08
N PRO A 183 24.18 -15.30 -18.36
CA PRO A 183 24.68 -14.00 -18.81
C PRO A 183 23.87 -12.79 -18.29
N ARG A 184 22.84 -13.03 -17.48
CA ARG A 184 21.94 -12.01 -16.94
C ARG A 184 21.30 -12.44 -15.61
N LEU A 185 20.89 -11.46 -14.82
CA LEU A 185 20.06 -11.66 -13.64
C LEU A 185 18.64 -12.12 -14.02
N MET A 186 18.01 -12.89 -13.13
CA MET A 186 16.66 -13.43 -13.28
C MET A 186 16.39 -14.06 -14.66
N PRO A 187 17.21 -15.02 -15.11
CA PRO A 187 17.19 -15.52 -16.49
C PRO A 187 15.86 -16.19 -16.89
N VAL A 188 15.06 -16.62 -15.90
CA VAL A 188 13.72 -17.19 -16.09
C VAL A 188 12.70 -16.10 -16.39
N GLN A 189 12.77 -14.94 -15.74
CA GLN A 189 11.76 -13.87 -15.84
C GLN A 189 12.13 -12.78 -16.86
N LEU A 190 13.42 -12.50 -17.03
CA LEU A 190 13.93 -11.36 -17.80
C LEU A 190 14.70 -11.81 -19.03
N ASP A 191 14.58 -11.01 -20.09
CA ASP A 191 15.45 -11.08 -21.27
C ASP A 191 16.75 -10.29 -21.06
N ASP A 192 17.63 -10.28 -22.06
CA ASP A 192 18.98 -9.69 -21.93
C ASP A 192 18.96 -8.19 -21.61
N GLU A 193 18.01 -7.44 -22.19
CA GLU A 193 17.88 -6.01 -21.95
C GLU A 193 17.29 -5.71 -20.57
N GLY A 194 16.26 -6.46 -20.14
CA GLY A 194 15.73 -6.39 -18.79
C GLY A 194 16.78 -6.76 -17.74
N GLY A 195 17.56 -7.81 -17.99
CA GLY A 195 18.66 -8.22 -17.12
C GLY A 195 19.76 -7.16 -16.99
N ARG A 196 20.12 -6.48 -18.09
CA ARG A 196 21.07 -5.36 -18.08
C ARG A 196 20.55 -4.16 -17.31
N ALA A 197 19.27 -3.82 -17.48
CA ALA A 197 18.61 -2.75 -16.73
C ALA A 197 18.60 -3.04 -15.23
N LEU A 198 18.22 -4.28 -14.85
CA LEU A 198 18.22 -4.72 -13.45
C LEU A 198 19.63 -4.68 -12.87
N LYS A 199 20.64 -5.23 -13.56
CA LYS A 199 22.04 -5.20 -13.14
C LYS A 199 22.50 -3.78 -12.79
N ARG A 200 22.23 -2.80 -13.66
CA ARG A 200 22.61 -1.38 -13.42
C ARG A 200 21.94 -0.81 -12.17
N GLN A 201 20.64 -1.07 -11.97
CA GLN A 201 19.94 -0.57 -10.79
C GLN A 201 20.46 -1.22 -9.50
N ILE A 202 20.75 -2.51 -9.51
CA ILE A 202 21.30 -3.24 -8.36
C ILE A 202 22.73 -2.77 -8.03
N GLU A 203 23.57 -2.54 -9.04
CA GLU A 203 24.91 -1.98 -8.86
C GLU A 203 24.88 -0.55 -8.31
N ALA A 204 23.89 0.27 -8.72
CA ALA A 204 23.69 1.60 -8.17
C ALA A 204 23.31 1.61 -6.67
N LEU A 205 22.82 0.49 -6.15
CA LEU A 205 22.52 0.28 -4.73
C LEU A 205 23.72 -0.26 -3.93
N GLY A 206 24.88 -0.45 -4.56
CA GLY A 206 26.11 -0.89 -3.90
C GLY A 206 26.30 -2.41 -3.85
N VAL A 207 25.53 -3.19 -4.61
CA VAL A 207 25.71 -4.65 -4.74
C VAL A 207 26.50 -4.95 -6.01
N HIS A 208 27.59 -5.71 -5.90
CA HIS A 208 28.43 -6.05 -7.05
C HIS A 208 27.86 -7.26 -7.80
N VAL A 209 27.66 -7.15 -9.11
CA VAL A 209 27.02 -8.22 -9.91
C VAL A 209 27.96 -8.79 -10.96
N HIS A 210 28.21 -10.10 -10.87
CA HIS A 210 29.07 -10.89 -11.75
C HIS A 210 28.21 -11.91 -12.51
N VAL A 211 27.80 -11.58 -13.73
CA VAL A 211 27.06 -12.49 -14.63
C VAL A 211 28.03 -13.26 -15.52
N ASP A 212 27.59 -14.37 -16.11
CA ASP A 212 28.43 -15.26 -16.92
C ASP A 212 29.61 -15.86 -16.12
N HIS A 213 29.49 -15.97 -14.79
CA HIS A 213 30.56 -16.47 -13.91
C HIS A 213 30.24 -17.87 -13.39
N ALA A 214 30.95 -18.87 -13.93
CA ALA A 214 30.83 -20.26 -13.48
C ALA A 214 31.90 -20.60 -12.44
N THR A 215 31.51 -20.75 -11.17
CA THR A 215 32.43 -21.18 -10.09
C THR A 215 32.91 -22.62 -10.33
N THR A 216 34.23 -22.81 -10.38
CA THR A 216 34.87 -24.11 -10.60
C THR A 216 35.36 -24.76 -9.33
N GLU A 217 35.85 -23.98 -8.37
CA GLU A 217 36.31 -24.43 -7.06
C GLU A 217 36.28 -23.29 -6.03
N ILE A 218 36.18 -23.64 -4.75
CA ILE A 218 36.23 -22.71 -3.62
C ILE A 218 37.37 -23.17 -2.71
N THR A 219 38.44 -22.38 -2.67
CA THR A 219 39.64 -22.66 -1.87
C THR A 219 39.74 -21.71 -0.68
N ARG A 220 40.79 -21.86 0.14
CA ARG A 220 41.09 -20.94 1.24
C ARG A 220 41.66 -19.63 0.68
N GLY A 221 41.13 -18.49 1.13
CA GLY A 221 41.63 -17.17 0.73
C GLY A 221 42.88 -16.72 1.48
N GLU A 222 43.58 -15.73 0.92
CA GLU A 222 44.74 -15.07 1.52
C GLU A 222 44.32 -13.94 2.47
N HIS A 223 43.33 -13.14 2.07
CA HIS A 223 42.83 -11.99 2.84
C HIS A 223 41.47 -12.26 3.49
N HIS A 224 40.57 -12.95 2.78
CA HIS A 224 39.29 -13.44 3.32
C HIS A 224 39.32 -14.95 3.57
N ARG A 225 38.24 -15.49 4.16
CA ARG A 225 38.16 -16.93 4.50
C ARG A 225 38.24 -17.83 3.26
N TYR A 226 37.53 -17.47 2.20
CA TYR A 226 37.37 -18.25 0.98
C TYR A 226 37.88 -17.49 -0.24
N CYS A 227 38.28 -18.24 -1.25
CA CYS A 227 38.61 -17.74 -2.59
C CYS A 227 37.84 -18.55 -3.63
N MET A 228 36.95 -17.88 -4.36
CA MET A 228 36.13 -18.47 -5.40
C MET A 228 36.84 -18.36 -6.74
N HIS A 229 37.11 -19.50 -7.36
CA HIS A 229 37.70 -19.57 -8.70
C HIS A 229 36.59 -19.73 -9.74
N PHE A 230 36.70 -18.96 -10.83
CA PHE A 230 35.74 -18.99 -11.91
C PHE A 230 36.39 -19.48 -13.19
N ARG A 231 35.57 -20.01 -14.08
CA ARG A 231 35.99 -20.30 -15.45
C ARG A 231 36.22 -18.97 -16.19
N ASP A 232 37.40 -18.79 -16.75
CA ASP A 232 37.76 -17.65 -17.62
C ASP A 232 37.66 -16.25 -16.98
N HIS A 233 37.56 -16.16 -15.65
CA HIS A 233 37.50 -14.89 -14.89
C HIS A 233 38.44 -14.90 -13.68
N GLU A 234 38.82 -13.71 -13.22
CA GLU A 234 39.67 -13.52 -12.04
C GLU A 234 38.99 -14.02 -10.75
N PRO A 235 39.73 -14.62 -9.81
CA PRO A 235 39.17 -15.14 -8.58
C PRO A 235 38.61 -14.04 -7.66
N LEU A 236 37.60 -14.40 -6.85
CA LEU A 236 36.96 -13.50 -5.88
C LEU A 236 37.07 -14.06 -4.47
N GLU A 237 37.76 -13.35 -3.59
CA GLU A 237 37.80 -13.69 -2.17
C GLU A 237 36.52 -13.25 -1.45
N ALA A 238 36.09 -14.01 -0.44
CA ALA A 238 34.89 -13.76 0.37
C ALA A 238 35.01 -14.33 1.79
N ASP A 239 34.30 -13.74 2.76
CA ASP A 239 34.25 -14.22 4.14
C ASP A 239 33.14 -15.26 4.36
N MET A 240 32.11 -15.24 3.52
CA MET A 240 31.00 -16.20 3.55
C MET A 240 30.35 -16.35 2.17
N ILE A 241 29.76 -17.51 1.93
CA ILE A 241 29.12 -17.87 0.66
C ILE A 241 27.72 -18.43 0.90
N VAL A 242 26.71 -17.79 0.30
CA VAL A 242 25.30 -18.18 0.34
C VAL A 242 24.88 -18.75 -1.01
N PHE A 243 24.31 -19.95 -1.03
CA PHE A 243 23.82 -20.62 -2.23
C PHE A 243 22.33 -20.34 -2.43
N SER A 244 22.00 -19.83 -3.61
CA SER A 244 20.65 -19.59 -4.10
C SER A 244 20.53 -19.97 -5.58
N ALA A 245 20.98 -21.18 -5.94
CA ALA A 245 20.99 -21.69 -7.32
C ALA A 245 19.65 -22.33 -7.75
N GLY A 246 18.55 -21.98 -7.08
CA GLY A 246 17.21 -22.54 -7.31
C GLY A 246 16.79 -23.58 -6.27
N ILE A 247 15.61 -24.17 -6.49
CA ILE A 247 14.99 -25.15 -5.59
C ILE A 247 14.71 -26.47 -6.31
N ARG A 248 14.51 -27.54 -5.54
CA ARG A 248 14.07 -28.86 -6.02
C ARG A 248 12.90 -29.36 -5.17
N PRO A 249 11.88 -29.99 -5.79
CA PRO A 249 10.72 -30.50 -5.05
C PRO A 249 11.17 -31.53 -4.00
N GLN A 250 10.60 -31.44 -2.80
CA GLN A 250 10.90 -32.37 -1.71
C GLN A 250 10.09 -33.66 -1.89
N ASP A 251 10.55 -34.50 -2.83
CA ASP A 251 9.84 -35.70 -3.29
C ASP A 251 10.39 -37.03 -2.72
N ARG A 252 11.33 -36.97 -1.78
CA ARG A 252 12.00 -38.16 -1.19
C ARG A 252 10.99 -39.19 -0.67
N LEU A 253 10.03 -38.76 0.15
CA LEU A 253 9.02 -39.65 0.73
C LEU A 253 8.14 -40.31 -0.32
N ALA A 254 7.80 -39.58 -1.38
CA ALA A 254 7.03 -40.10 -2.50
C ALA A 254 7.84 -41.10 -3.33
N ARG A 255 9.14 -40.83 -3.54
CA ARG A 255 10.07 -41.73 -4.23
C ARG A 255 10.20 -43.07 -3.51
N GLU A 256 10.49 -43.02 -2.22
CA GLU A 256 10.72 -44.21 -1.40
C GLU A 256 9.45 -45.03 -1.19
N SER A 257 8.28 -44.39 -1.20
CA SER A 257 6.98 -45.07 -1.16
C SER A 257 6.45 -45.51 -2.53
N GLY A 258 7.22 -45.30 -3.60
CA GLY A 258 6.85 -45.75 -4.96
C GLY A 258 5.66 -45.00 -5.57
N LEU A 259 5.43 -43.75 -5.18
CA LEU A 259 4.52 -42.86 -5.90
C LEU A 259 5.14 -42.45 -7.24
N THR A 260 4.28 -42.13 -8.21
CA THR A 260 4.73 -41.72 -9.54
C THR A 260 5.37 -40.34 -9.46
N LEU A 261 6.59 -40.21 -9.98
CA LEU A 261 7.33 -38.94 -10.02
C LEU A 261 7.58 -38.50 -11.46
N GLY A 262 7.79 -37.20 -11.66
CA GLY A 262 8.27 -36.67 -12.93
C GLY A 262 9.73 -37.00 -13.21
N GLU A 263 10.12 -36.92 -14.49
CA GLU A 263 11.49 -37.18 -14.94
C GLU A 263 12.53 -36.29 -14.25
N ARG A 264 12.15 -35.05 -13.90
CA ARG A 264 13.00 -34.07 -13.20
C ARG A 264 12.67 -33.92 -11.72
N GLY A 265 11.92 -34.88 -11.16
CA GLY A 265 11.38 -34.84 -9.81
C GLY A 265 9.97 -34.23 -9.73
N GLY A 266 9.42 -34.23 -8.52
CA GLY A 266 8.06 -33.79 -8.21
C GLY A 266 7.04 -34.93 -8.26
N ILE A 267 6.03 -34.84 -7.40
CA ILE A 267 5.01 -35.86 -7.18
C ILE A 267 3.90 -35.66 -8.20
N VAL A 268 3.69 -36.63 -9.11
CA VAL A 268 2.66 -36.51 -10.15
C VAL A 268 1.29 -36.48 -9.51
N ILE A 269 0.50 -35.46 -9.87
CA ILE A 269 -0.89 -35.30 -9.45
C ILE A 269 -1.84 -35.09 -10.63
N ASP A 270 -3.10 -35.48 -10.44
CA ASP A 270 -4.21 -35.12 -11.33
C ASP A 270 -4.82 -33.73 -11.01
N ASP A 271 -5.90 -33.36 -11.72
CA ASP A 271 -6.60 -32.10 -11.54
C ASP A 271 -7.26 -31.95 -10.15
N THR A 272 -7.44 -33.05 -9.42
CA THR A 272 -7.94 -33.05 -8.04
C THR A 272 -6.83 -33.14 -7.00
N CYS A 273 -5.58 -32.98 -7.44
CA CYS A 273 -4.35 -33.10 -6.64
C CYS A 273 -4.11 -34.50 -6.04
N VAL A 274 -4.76 -35.53 -6.56
CA VAL A 274 -4.58 -36.94 -6.15
C VAL A 274 -3.34 -37.50 -6.83
N THR A 275 -2.54 -38.25 -6.09
CA THR A 275 -1.32 -38.91 -6.60
C THR A 275 -1.65 -40.24 -7.28
N SER A 276 -0.64 -41.06 -7.62
CA SER A 276 -0.89 -42.43 -8.09
C SER A 276 -1.48 -43.37 -7.02
N ASP A 277 -1.62 -42.90 -5.78
CA ASP A 277 -2.37 -43.54 -4.72
C ASP A 277 -3.64 -42.74 -4.38
N PRO A 278 -4.85 -43.30 -4.50
CA PRO A 278 -6.10 -42.60 -4.22
C PRO A 278 -6.28 -42.10 -2.78
N SER A 279 -5.47 -42.59 -1.83
CA SER A 279 -5.50 -42.14 -0.44
C SER A 279 -4.53 -41.00 -0.16
N ILE A 280 -3.72 -40.59 -1.14
CA ILE A 280 -2.63 -39.63 -0.98
C ILE A 280 -2.77 -38.47 -1.97
N TYR A 281 -2.77 -37.25 -1.44
CA TYR A 281 -2.72 -36.01 -2.19
C TYR A 281 -1.32 -35.38 -2.10
N ALA A 282 -0.96 -34.54 -3.07
CA ALA A 282 0.20 -33.66 -2.96
C ALA A 282 -0.17 -32.23 -3.37
N ILE A 283 0.29 -31.24 -2.60
CA ILE A 283 -0.02 -29.81 -2.80
C ILE A 283 1.21 -28.93 -2.62
N GLY A 284 1.26 -27.79 -3.31
CA GLY A 284 2.37 -26.85 -3.24
C GLY A 284 3.57 -27.25 -4.13
N GLU A 285 4.77 -26.79 -3.80
CA GLU A 285 5.95 -26.89 -4.67
C GLU A 285 6.43 -28.33 -4.92
N CYS A 286 6.03 -29.31 -4.10
CA CYS A 286 6.35 -30.72 -4.32
C CYS A 286 5.47 -31.38 -5.39
N ALA A 287 4.32 -30.77 -5.72
CA ALA A 287 3.33 -31.34 -6.63
C ALA A 287 3.64 -30.99 -8.09
N LEU A 288 3.59 -32.00 -8.96
CA LEU A 288 3.83 -31.93 -10.39
C LEU A 288 2.52 -32.15 -11.14
N TRP A 289 1.92 -31.07 -11.63
CA TRP A 289 0.67 -31.11 -12.38
C TRP A 289 0.93 -30.95 -13.87
N SER A 290 0.42 -31.85 -14.70
CA SER A 290 0.60 -31.85 -16.16
C SER A 290 2.06 -31.64 -16.61
N GLY A 291 3.01 -32.24 -15.88
CA GLY A 291 4.46 -32.14 -16.16
C GLY A 291 5.10 -30.81 -15.77
N ARG A 292 4.42 -29.95 -14.97
CA ARG A 292 4.91 -28.64 -14.55
C ARG A 292 4.94 -28.51 -13.03
N LEU A 293 6.00 -27.88 -12.52
CA LEU A 293 6.15 -27.46 -11.12
C LEU A 293 5.85 -25.97 -11.00
N PHE A 294 5.31 -25.57 -9.86
CA PHE A 294 4.94 -24.18 -9.57
C PHE A 294 5.73 -23.68 -8.35
N GLY A 295 6.69 -22.78 -8.57
CA GLY A 295 7.49 -22.15 -7.51
C GLY A 295 6.87 -20.87 -6.95
N LEU A 296 5.55 -20.83 -6.81
CA LEU A 296 4.79 -19.68 -6.32
C LEU A 296 3.77 -20.14 -5.27
N VAL A 297 3.43 -19.26 -4.32
CA VAL A 297 2.49 -19.57 -3.24
C VAL A 297 1.04 -19.73 -3.74
N ALA A 298 0.60 -18.87 -4.67
CA ALA A 298 -0.79 -18.83 -5.13
C ALA A 298 -1.26 -20.16 -5.79
N PRO A 299 -0.49 -20.81 -6.68
CA PRO A 299 -0.81 -22.15 -7.18
C PRO A 299 -0.97 -23.17 -6.06
N GLY A 300 -0.08 -23.14 -5.05
CA GLY A 300 -0.16 -24.02 -3.89
C GLY A 300 -1.43 -23.81 -3.07
N TYR A 301 -1.87 -22.56 -2.88
CA TYR A 301 -3.13 -22.25 -2.22
C TYR A 301 -4.35 -22.73 -3.02
N THR A 302 -4.31 -22.65 -4.35
CA THR A 302 -5.37 -23.24 -5.18
C THR A 302 -5.42 -24.75 -5.02
N MET A 303 -4.28 -25.44 -5.05
CA MET A 303 -4.21 -26.89 -4.77
C MET A 303 -4.76 -27.23 -3.38
N ALA A 304 -4.40 -26.45 -2.35
CA ALA A 304 -4.92 -26.61 -0.99
C ALA A 304 -6.45 -26.48 -0.93
N ARG A 305 -7.04 -25.46 -1.58
CA ARG A 305 -8.49 -25.31 -1.69
C ARG A 305 -9.15 -26.48 -2.43
N THR A 306 -8.55 -26.95 -3.52
CA THR A 306 -9.04 -28.11 -4.28
C THR A 306 -9.13 -29.35 -3.40
N VAL A 307 -8.08 -29.68 -2.65
CA VAL A 307 -8.06 -30.84 -1.75
C VAL A 307 -9.01 -30.64 -0.57
N ALA A 308 -9.05 -29.46 0.04
CA ALA A 308 -9.94 -29.18 1.17
C ALA A 308 -11.43 -29.30 0.77
N GLY A 309 -11.79 -28.76 -0.40
CA GLY A 309 -13.13 -28.89 -0.96
C GLY A 309 -13.51 -30.34 -1.28
N SER A 310 -12.57 -31.12 -1.84
CA SER A 310 -12.76 -32.56 -2.06
C SER A 310 -13.04 -33.32 -0.76
N LEU A 311 -12.27 -33.05 0.30
CA LEU A 311 -12.47 -33.66 1.62
C LEU A 311 -13.75 -33.18 2.32
N ALA A 312 -14.25 -31.99 1.98
CA ALA A 312 -15.54 -31.48 2.44
C ALA A 312 -16.74 -32.08 1.68
N GLY A 313 -16.51 -32.81 0.59
CA GLY A 313 -17.56 -33.37 -0.27
C GLY A 313 -18.16 -32.36 -1.25
N LEU A 314 -17.43 -31.28 -1.58
CA LEU A 314 -17.83 -30.33 -2.61
C LEU A 314 -17.49 -30.88 -3.99
N GLU A 315 -18.47 -30.90 -4.90
CA GLU A 315 -18.25 -31.32 -6.29
C GLU A 315 -17.63 -30.18 -7.13
N GLY A 316 -16.76 -30.53 -8.08
CA GLY A 316 -16.28 -29.60 -9.11
C GLY A 316 -15.00 -28.82 -8.82
N ALA A 317 -14.32 -29.06 -7.69
CA ALA A 317 -13.03 -28.43 -7.43
C ALA A 317 -11.92 -29.08 -8.28
N SER A 318 -11.29 -28.31 -9.18
CA SER A 318 -10.17 -28.76 -10.00
C SER A 318 -9.07 -27.70 -10.10
N PHE A 319 -7.82 -28.14 -10.10
CA PHE A 319 -6.64 -27.35 -10.40
C PHE A 319 -6.32 -27.48 -11.89
N THR A 320 -6.44 -26.36 -12.62
CA THR A 320 -6.26 -26.32 -14.08
C THR A 320 -4.96 -25.61 -14.50
N GLY A 321 -3.99 -25.57 -13.58
CA GLY A 321 -2.74 -24.82 -13.73
C GLY A 321 -2.80 -23.44 -13.09
N ALA A 322 -1.77 -22.63 -13.34
CA ALA A 322 -1.67 -21.29 -12.81
C ALA A 322 -0.88 -20.35 -13.73
N ASP A 323 -1.19 -19.06 -13.65
CA ASP A 323 -0.41 -18.00 -14.26
C ASP A 323 0.92 -17.83 -13.51
N MET A 324 2.01 -17.79 -14.27
CA MET A 324 3.38 -17.63 -13.77
C MET A 324 3.84 -16.16 -13.80
N SER A 325 2.94 -15.24 -14.14
CA SER A 325 3.20 -13.80 -14.09
C SER A 325 3.58 -13.38 -12.68
N THR A 326 4.65 -12.60 -12.56
CA THR A 326 5.23 -12.16 -11.29
C THR A 326 5.45 -10.66 -11.28
N LYS A 327 5.07 -10.01 -10.17
CA LYS A 327 5.34 -8.60 -9.86
C LYS A 327 6.12 -8.57 -8.56
N LEU A 328 7.37 -8.15 -8.62
CA LEU A 328 8.35 -8.31 -7.55
C LEU A 328 9.02 -6.97 -7.27
N LYS A 329 9.46 -6.79 -6.03
CA LYS A 329 10.30 -5.67 -5.64
C LYS A 329 11.54 -6.23 -4.98
N LEU A 330 12.68 -6.06 -5.64
CA LEU A 330 13.97 -6.65 -5.28
C LEU A 330 14.94 -5.54 -4.95
N LEU A 331 15.46 -5.48 -3.72
CA LEU A 331 16.38 -4.40 -3.30
C LEU A 331 15.80 -2.98 -3.51
N GLY A 332 14.47 -2.85 -3.56
CA GLY A 332 13.81 -1.58 -3.88
C GLY A 332 13.58 -1.31 -5.37
N VAL A 333 14.07 -2.18 -6.26
CA VAL A 333 13.83 -2.17 -7.71
C VAL A 333 12.59 -2.97 -8.06
N ASP A 334 11.64 -2.36 -8.77
CA ASP A 334 10.44 -3.05 -9.23
C ASP A 334 10.74 -3.86 -10.50
N VAL A 335 10.31 -5.13 -10.52
CA VAL A 335 10.47 -6.07 -11.63
C VAL A 335 9.14 -6.75 -11.93
N GLY A 336 8.80 -6.90 -13.20
CA GLY A 336 7.57 -7.52 -13.67
C GLY A 336 7.83 -8.46 -14.84
N SER A 337 7.23 -9.64 -14.80
CA SER A 337 7.22 -10.60 -15.91
C SER A 337 5.80 -11.14 -16.07
N ILE A 338 5.30 -11.16 -17.31
CA ILE A 338 3.93 -11.53 -17.64
C ILE A 338 3.95 -12.51 -18.80
N GLY A 339 3.19 -13.61 -18.70
CA GLY A 339 2.96 -14.56 -19.78
C GLY A 339 4.24 -15.01 -20.50
N ASP A 340 4.20 -14.99 -21.84
CA ASP A 340 5.35 -15.28 -22.70
C ASP A 340 6.32 -14.09 -22.78
N ALA A 341 6.96 -13.78 -21.65
CA ALA A 341 7.89 -12.68 -21.49
C ALA A 341 9.08 -12.72 -22.45
N HIS A 342 9.48 -13.92 -22.90
CA HIS A 342 10.62 -14.13 -23.79
C HIS A 342 10.26 -14.15 -25.28
N ALA A 343 8.97 -14.08 -25.63
CA ALA A 343 8.47 -14.27 -26.99
C ALA A 343 8.87 -15.64 -27.60
N THR A 344 8.67 -16.70 -26.82
CA THR A 344 8.88 -18.09 -27.25
C THR A 344 7.82 -18.57 -28.26
N THR A 345 6.66 -17.93 -28.28
CA THR A 345 5.58 -18.21 -29.23
C THR A 345 6.03 -17.90 -30.66
N GLU A 346 5.84 -18.86 -31.57
CA GLU A 346 6.26 -18.72 -32.97
C GLU A 346 5.59 -17.51 -33.64
N GLY A 347 6.41 -16.69 -34.32
CA GLY A 347 5.95 -15.48 -35.02
C GLY A 347 5.61 -14.29 -34.12
N ALA A 348 5.80 -14.39 -32.79
CA ALA A 348 5.55 -13.28 -31.88
C ALA A 348 6.42 -12.05 -32.20
N VAL A 349 5.83 -10.87 -32.01
CA VAL A 349 6.49 -9.57 -32.24
C VAL A 349 6.67 -8.87 -30.89
N SER A 350 7.70 -8.04 -30.75
CA SER A 350 7.96 -7.31 -29.50
C SER A 350 8.15 -5.81 -29.72
N TYR A 351 7.52 -5.02 -28.86
CA TYR A 351 7.77 -3.59 -28.69
C TYR A 351 8.64 -3.39 -27.46
N ARG A 352 9.60 -2.46 -27.53
CA ARG A 352 10.58 -2.24 -26.46
C ARG A 352 10.77 -0.76 -26.18
N TYR A 353 10.86 -0.43 -24.89
CA TYR A 353 11.19 0.89 -24.39
C TYR A 353 12.37 0.77 -23.43
N ILE A 354 13.43 1.55 -23.70
CA ILE A 354 14.67 1.55 -22.94
C ILE A 354 14.92 2.99 -22.46
N ASP A 355 14.93 3.18 -21.15
CA ASP A 355 15.30 4.43 -20.50
C ASP A 355 16.69 4.27 -19.86
N GLU A 356 17.73 4.69 -20.58
CA GLU A 356 19.09 4.57 -20.06
C GLU A 356 19.35 5.52 -18.87
N ALA A 357 18.64 6.66 -18.80
CA ALA A 357 18.85 7.67 -17.77
C ALA A 357 18.35 7.20 -16.40
N ASN A 358 17.18 6.55 -16.35
CA ASN A 358 16.62 5.99 -15.13
C ASN A 358 16.83 4.47 -15.01
N HIS A 359 17.59 3.88 -15.93
CA HIS A 359 17.83 2.43 -16.03
C HIS A 359 16.52 1.60 -16.14
N GLY A 360 15.47 2.17 -16.74
CA GLY A 360 14.18 1.53 -16.92
C GLY A 360 14.11 0.69 -18.19
N TYR A 361 13.39 -0.43 -18.13
CA TYR A 361 13.14 -1.29 -19.29
C TYR A 361 11.70 -1.78 -19.32
N ARG A 362 11.07 -1.73 -20.50
CA ARG A 362 9.76 -2.35 -20.73
C ARG A 362 9.74 -3.04 -22.09
N ARG A 363 9.17 -4.24 -22.12
CA ARG A 363 8.89 -5.01 -23.34
C ARG A 363 7.45 -5.48 -23.33
N LEU A 364 6.77 -5.31 -24.45
CA LEU A 364 5.46 -5.90 -24.74
C LEU A 364 5.64 -6.94 -25.85
N VAL A 365 5.17 -8.15 -25.61
CA VAL A 365 5.16 -9.24 -26.58
C VAL A 365 3.73 -9.44 -27.09
N VAL A 366 3.58 -9.48 -28.41
CA VAL A 366 2.29 -9.60 -29.10
C VAL A 366 2.27 -10.82 -30.02
N SER A 367 1.08 -11.37 -30.26
CA SER A 367 0.84 -12.48 -31.17
C SER A 367 1.27 -12.16 -32.61
N ALA A 368 1.51 -13.21 -33.41
CA ALA A 368 1.97 -13.06 -34.80
C ALA A 368 1.01 -12.26 -35.71
N ASP A 369 -0.28 -12.27 -35.40
CA ASP A 369 -1.31 -11.48 -36.09
C ASP A 369 -1.46 -10.04 -35.55
N GLY A 370 -0.69 -9.67 -34.52
CA GLY A 370 -0.69 -8.36 -33.89
C GLY A 370 -1.95 -8.03 -33.08
N ARG A 371 -2.83 -9.00 -32.81
CA ARG A 371 -4.14 -8.74 -32.18
C ARG A 371 -4.15 -8.80 -30.66
N THR A 372 -3.28 -9.61 -30.06
CA THR A 372 -3.31 -9.89 -28.62
C THR A 372 -1.94 -9.72 -27.99
N ALA A 373 -1.89 -9.19 -26.77
CA ALA A 373 -0.69 -9.28 -25.94
C ALA A 373 -0.55 -10.70 -25.41
N ILE A 374 0.65 -11.26 -25.49
CA ILE A 374 0.94 -12.61 -25.00
C ILE A 374 1.99 -12.64 -23.88
N GLY A 375 2.72 -11.54 -23.68
CA GLY A 375 3.65 -11.40 -22.57
C GLY A 375 4.21 -10.00 -22.41
N ALA A 376 4.89 -9.75 -21.30
CA ALA A 376 5.57 -8.48 -21.04
C ALA A 376 6.72 -8.64 -20.04
N VAL A 377 7.69 -7.73 -20.11
CA VAL A 377 8.79 -7.57 -19.14
C VAL A 377 8.85 -6.11 -18.70
N LEU A 378 9.02 -5.86 -17.41
CA LEU A 378 9.14 -4.53 -16.83
C LEU A 378 10.28 -4.52 -15.79
N VAL A 379 11.13 -3.51 -15.83
CA VAL A 379 12.20 -3.26 -14.85
C VAL A 379 12.25 -1.76 -14.54
N GLY A 380 12.21 -1.40 -13.27
CA GLY A 380 12.17 -0.02 -12.78
C GLY A 380 10.74 0.51 -12.61
N ASP A 381 10.05 0.84 -13.71
CA ASP A 381 8.70 1.42 -13.65
C ASP A 381 7.59 0.39 -13.89
N ASN A 382 7.03 -0.13 -12.80
CA ASN A 382 5.96 -1.13 -12.82
C ASN A 382 4.53 -0.55 -12.87
N ARG A 383 4.33 0.77 -13.08
CA ARG A 383 2.97 1.37 -13.16
C ARG A 383 2.10 0.77 -14.27
N TYR A 384 2.73 0.17 -15.28
CA TYR A 384 2.10 -0.41 -16.46
C TYR A 384 1.73 -1.89 -16.28
N TYR A 385 2.26 -2.53 -15.23
CA TYR A 385 2.14 -3.98 -15.03
C TYR A 385 0.69 -4.43 -15.01
N ASP A 386 -0.16 -3.79 -14.19
CA ASP A 386 -1.52 -4.26 -13.95
C ASP A 386 -2.38 -4.16 -15.24
N THR A 387 -2.19 -3.09 -16.02
CA THR A 387 -2.84 -2.94 -17.33
C THR A 387 -2.39 -4.03 -18.30
N LEU A 388 -1.07 -4.23 -18.46
CA LEU A 388 -0.53 -5.24 -19.37
C LEU A 388 -0.95 -6.66 -18.98
N LEU A 389 -1.03 -6.94 -17.68
CA LEU A 389 -1.52 -8.21 -17.16
C LEU A 389 -2.96 -8.47 -17.61
N GLN A 390 -3.83 -7.45 -17.57
CA GLN A 390 -5.20 -7.60 -18.05
C GLN A 390 -5.26 -7.89 -19.56
N TYR A 391 -4.42 -7.23 -20.37
CA TYR A 391 -4.35 -7.51 -21.81
C TYR A 391 -3.96 -8.97 -22.09
N VAL A 392 -2.95 -9.49 -21.38
CA VAL A 392 -2.47 -10.87 -21.57
C VAL A 392 -3.45 -11.90 -21.03
N GLN A 393 -3.93 -11.75 -19.79
CA GLN A 393 -4.79 -12.75 -19.14
C GLN A 393 -6.16 -12.88 -19.81
N ASN A 394 -6.71 -11.78 -20.34
CA ASN A 394 -8.05 -11.76 -20.90
C ASN A 394 -8.08 -11.75 -22.44
N GLY A 395 -6.92 -11.78 -23.10
CA GLY A 395 -6.84 -11.68 -24.56
C GLY A 395 -7.49 -10.41 -25.11
N ILE A 396 -7.36 -9.28 -24.39
CA ILE A 396 -7.98 -8.00 -24.80
C ILE A 396 -7.34 -7.57 -26.12
N ALA A 397 -8.19 -7.14 -27.06
CA ALA A 397 -7.73 -6.61 -28.34
C ALA A 397 -6.79 -5.42 -28.13
N LEU A 398 -5.62 -5.46 -28.76
CA LEU A 398 -4.63 -4.39 -28.67
C LEU A 398 -5.15 -3.08 -29.30
N PRO A 399 -4.73 -1.91 -28.81
CA PRO A 399 -5.01 -0.63 -29.46
C PRO A 399 -4.32 -0.56 -30.83
N GLU A 400 -4.74 0.40 -31.66
CA GLU A 400 -4.18 0.60 -33.01
C GLU A 400 -2.65 0.76 -33.00
N ASP A 401 -2.09 1.41 -31.98
CA ASP A 401 -0.66 1.42 -31.69
C ASP A 401 -0.36 0.68 -30.36
N PRO A 402 0.05 -0.61 -30.41
CA PRO A 402 0.40 -1.36 -29.22
C PRO A 402 1.59 -0.79 -28.43
N ALA A 403 2.49 -0.03 -29.06
CA ALA A 403 3.65 0.55 -28.37
C ALA A 403 3.21 1.57 -27.31
N SER A 404 2.07 2.25 -27.51
CA SER A 404 1.50 3.19 -26.55
C SER A 404 1.32 2.59 -25.15
N LEU A 405 1.08 1.28 -25.04
CA LEU A 405 0.90 0.56 -23.76
C LEU A 405 2.18 0.51 -22.91
N ILE A 406 3.36 0.76 -23.48
CA ILE A 406 4.64 0.70 -22.77
C ILE A 406 5.46 1.99 -22.84
N LEU A 407 4.94 3.06 -23.45
CA LEU A 407 5.64 4.34 -23.54
C LEU A 407 5.33 5.25 -22.33
N PRO A 408 6.27 6.12 -21.91
CA PRO A 408 5.99 7.17 -20.93
C PRO A 408 4.93 8.10 -21.49
N HIS A 409 3.83 8.28 -20.78
CA HIS A 409 2.75 9.16 -21.25
C HIS A 409 3.13 10.62 -20.98
N SER A 410 3.34 11.40 -22.05
CA SER A 410 2.95 12.80 -22.09
C SER A 410 1.56 12.86 -22.73
N GLU A 411 0.52 13.01 -21.92
CA GLU A 411 -0.89 13.19 -22.34
C GLU A 411 -1.47 12.14 -23.33
N GLY A 412 -2.45 11.34 -22.86
CA GLY A 412 -3.44 10.68 -23.72
C GLY A 412 -3.14 9.25 -24.15
N ALA A 413 -3.55 8.29 -23.33
CA ALA A 413 -4.08 7.01 -23.82
C ALA A 413 -5.36 6.68 -23.02
N PRO A 414 -6.38 6.07 -23.65
CA PRO A 414 -7.67 5.84 -23.01
C PRO A 414 -7.52 4.81 -21.88
N THR A 415 -7.95 5.19 -20.68
CA THR A 415 -8.25 4.22 -19.61
C THR A 415 -9.36 3.29 -20.11
N LEU A 416 -9.11 1.97 -20.13
CA LEU A 416 -10.14 0.95 -20.35
C LEU A 416 -11.33 1.24 -19.43
N GLY A 417 -12.51 1.47 -20.00
CA GLY A 417 -13.75 1.62 -19.26
C GLY A 417 -14.21 0.27 -18.68
N ALA A 418 -15.08 0.33 -17.66
CA ALA A 418 -15.63 -0.86 -17.00
C ALA A 418 -16.43 -1.79 -17.95
N ASP A 419 -16.90 -1.24 -19.07
CA ASP A 419 -17.60 -1.87 -20.18
C ASP A 419 -16.71 -2.82 -20.99
N ALA A 420 -15.42 -2.52 -21.13
CA ALA A 420 -14.49 -3.30 -21.96
C ALA A 420 -13.94 -4.58 -21.27
N LEU A 421 -14.25 -4.79 -19.98
CA LEU A 421 -13.75 -5.93 -19.20
C LEU A 421 -14.65 -7.18 -19.37
N PRO A 422 -14.09 -8.39 -19.61
CA PRO A 422 -14.86 -9.64 -19.61
C PRO A 422 -15.18 -10.14 -18.19
N GLU A 423 -16.13 -11.06 -18.05
CA GLU A 423 -16.53 -11.64 -16.74
C GLU A 423 -15.36 -12.34 -16.01
N THR A 424 -14.38 -12.86 -16.72
CA THR A 424 -13.19 -13.47 -16.10
C THR A 424 -12.20 -12.45 -15.54
N ALA A 425 -12.36 -11.15 -15.83
CA ALA A 425 -11.38 -10.13 -15.49
C ALA A 425 -11.20 -9.99 -13.98
N MET A 426 -9.95 -10.03 -13.52
CA MET A 426 -9.62 -9.91 -12.11
C MET A 426 -9.77 -8.46 -11.62
N ILE A 427 -10.69 -8.26 -10.67
CA ILE A 427 -10.95 -6.95 -10.04
C ILE A 427 -10.18 -6.80 -8.73
N CYS A 428 -10.13 -7.82 -7.88
CA CYS A 428 -9.37 -7.81 -6.62
C CYS A 428 -8.41 -8.99 -6.53
N SER A 429 -7.11 -8.74 -6.69
CA SER A 429 -6.08 -9.79 -6.59
C SER A 429 -5.88 -10.32 -5.17
N CYS A 430 -6.05 -9.49 -4.13
CA CYS A 430 -5.88 -9.92 -2.74
C CYS A 430 -6.90 -10.98 -2.29
N HIS A 431 -8.11 -10.91 -2.84
CA HIS A 431 -9.24 -11.78 -2.46
C HIS A 431 -9.78 -12.59 -3.65
N ASN A 432 -9.04 -12.61 -4.75
CA ASN A 432 -9.35 -13.33 -5.98
C ASN A 432 -10.76 -13.06 -6.57
N VAL A 433 -11.20 -11.81 -6.58
CA VAL A 433 -12.55 -11.41 -7.06
C VAL A 433 -12.48 -10.99 -8.53
N THR A 434 -13.30 -11.60 -9.38
CA THR A 434 -13.43 -11.26 -10.81
C THR A 434 -14.61 -10.32 -11.08
N LYS A 435 -14.70 -9.76 -12.30
CA LYS A 435 -15.86 -8.98 -12.76
C LYS A 435 -17.11 -9.83 -12.72
N GLY A 436 -17.03 -11.09 -13.14
CA GLY A 436 -18.11 -12.05 -13.11
C GLY A 436 -18.61 -12.32 -11.69
N ALA A 437 -17.72 -12.34 -10.69
CA ALA A 437 -18.14 -12.42 -9.29
C ALA A 437 -18.89 -11.15 -8.83
N VAL A 438 -18.48 -9.97 -9.33
CA VAL A 438 -19.21 -8.71 -9.11
C VAL A 438 -20.57 -8.73 -9.82
N CYS A 439 -20.62 -9.17 -11.07
CA CYS A 439 -21.86 -9.32 -11.85
C CYS A 439 -22.81 -10.33 -11.21
N GLN A 440 -22.30 -11.47 -10.71
CA GLN A 440 -23.10 -12.46 -9.98
C GLN A 440 -23.62 -11.92 -8.66
N ALA A 441 -22.83 -11.14 -7.91
CA ALA A 441 -23.31 -10.51 -6.70
C ALA A 441 -24.44 -9.52 -7.02
N VAL A 442 -24.30 -8.73 -8.08
CA VAL A 442 -25.37 -7.84 -8.59
C VAL A 442 -26.60 -8.66 -9.03
N GLU A 443 -26.42 -9.79 -9.71
CA GLU A 443 -27.50 -10.73 -10.06
C GLU A 443 -28.22 -11.32 -8.85
N ALA A 444 -27.47 -11.61 -7.79
CA ALA A 444 -28.01 -12.09 -6.53
C ALA A 444 -28.73 -11.00 -5.72
N GLY A 445 -28.75 -9.75 -6.21
CA GLY A 445 -29.47 -8.63 -5.62
C GLY A 445 -28.60 -7.64 -4.83
N CYS A 446 -27.28 -7.70 -4.96
CA CYS A 446 -26.37 -6.74 -4.33
C CYS A 446 -26.52 -5.34 -4.96
N GLY A 447 -27.21 -4.43 -4.28
CA GLY A 447 -27.50 -3.07 -4.74
C GLY A 447 -26.55 -1.98 -4.25
N ASP A 448 -25.68 -2.26 -3.27
CA ASP A 448 -24.72 -1.29 -2.75
C ASP A 448 -23.28 -1.83 -2.66
N LEU A 449 -22.31 -0.91 -2.75
CA LEU A 449 -20.89 -1.25 -2.78
C LEU A 449 -20.39 -1.80 -1.43
N GLY A 450 -21.06 -1.50 -0.31
CA GLY A 450 -20.70 -2.00 1.02
C GLY A 450 -20.99 -3.49 1.13
N THR A 451 -22.21 -3.90 0.75
CA THR A 451 -22.63 -5.31 0.66
C THR A 451 -21.74 -6.07 -0.32
N LEU A 452 -21.44 -5.48 -1.49
CA LEU A 452 -20.53 -6.10 -2.45
C LEU A 452 -19.16 -6.40 -1.83
N LYS A 453 -18.59 -5.46 -1.07
CA LYS A 453 -17.30 -5.65 -0.39
C LYS A 453 -17.37 -6.68 0.73
N ALA A 454 -18.50 -6.78 1.43
CA ALA A 454 -18.69 -7.78 2.48
C ALA A 454 -18.80 -9.20 1.89
N GLU A 455 -19.55 -9.35 0.80
CA GLU A 455 -19.77 -10.64 0.14
C GLU A 455 -18.56 -11.13 -0.64
N THR A 456 -17.95 -10.25 -1.45
CA THR A 456 -16.80 -10.61 -2.29
C THR A 456 -15.46 -10.49 -1.57
N ARG A 457 -15.42 -9.82 -0.42
CA ARG A 457 -14.19 -9.35 0.25
C ARG A 457 -13.35 -8.38 -0.60
N ALA A 458 -13.78 -7.98 -1.81
CA ALA A 458 -13.02 -7.08 -2.66
C ALA A 458 -12.70 -5.76 -1.95
N SER A 459 -11.50 -5.21 -2.17
CA SER A 459 -11.01 -3.96 -1.53
C SER A 459 -10.84 -3.97 -0.01
N THR A 460 -11.04 -5.09 0.69
CA THR A 460 -10.87 -5.17 2.16
C THR A 460 -9.44 -5.50 2.61
N GLY A 461 -8.59 -5.99 1.69
CA GLY A 461 -7.17 -6.29 1.97
C GLY A 461 -6.26 -5.06 1.80
N CYS A 462 -5.68 -4.88 0.61
CA CYS A 462 -4.79 -3.73 0.34
C CYS A 462 -5.51 -2.45 -0.11
N GLY A 463 -6.81 -2.53 -0.44
CA GLY A 463 -7.63 -1.42 -0.93
C GLY A 463 -7.32 -0.92 -2.36
N GLY A 464 -6.30 -1.47 -3.03
CA GLY A 464 -5.82 -1.00 -4.34
C GLY A 464 -6.85 -1.05 -5.47
N CYS A 465 -7.80 -1.98 -5.41
CA CYS A 465 -8.85 -2.17 -6.41
C CYS A 465 -10.13 -1.35 -6.18
N THR A 466 -10.19 -0.50 -5.14
CA THR A 466 -11.43 0.19 -4.73
C THR A 466 -12.07 1.00 -5.85
N ALA A 467 -11.26 1.71 -6.65
CA ALA A 467 -11.76 2.54 -7.74
C ALA A 467 -12.32 1.70 -8.89
N LEU A 468 -11.60 0.63 -9.29
CA LEU A 468 -12.01 -0.27 -10.37
C LEU A 468 -13.25 -1.09 -9.99
N LEU A 469 -13.29 -1.58 -8.74
CA LEU A 469 -14.45 -2.28 -8.20
C LEU A 469 -15.71 -1.41 -8.23
N LYS A 470 -15.60 -0.14 -7.83
CA LYS A 470 -16.70 0.81 -7.88
C LYS A 470 -17.19 1.03 -9.31
N GLN A 471 -16.27 1.27 -10.25
CA GLN A 471 -16.62 1.49 -11.66
C GLN A 471 -17.31 0.27 -12.30
N VAL A 472 -16.82 -0.94 -12.04
CA VAL A 472 -17.44 -2.18 -12.54
C VAL A 472 -18.82 -2.41 -11.93
N PHE A 473 -18.97 -2.19 -10.63
CA PHE A 473 -20.23 -2.33 -9.92
C PHE A 473 -21.30 -1.33 -10.41
N GLU A 474 -20.94 -0.05 -10.53
CA GLU A 474 -21.85 0.99 -11.02
C GLU A 474 -22.26 0.76 -12.47
N HIS A 475 -21.31 0.37 -13.33
CA HIS A 475 -21.61 0.05 -14.72
C HIS A 475 -22.55 -1.15 -14.87
N GLU A 476 -22.38 -2.20 -14.05
CA GLU A 476 -23.21 -3.41 -14.10
C GLU A 476 -24.64 -3.15 -13.62
N LEU A 477 -24.81 -2.28 -12.62
CA LEU A 477 -26.13 -1.82 -12.18
C LEU A 477 -26.81 -1.00 -13.30
N GLU A 478 -26.10 -0.01 -13.87
CA GLU A 478 -26.59 0.84 -14.98
C GLU A 478 -26.99 0.01 -16.21
N SER A 479 -26.18 -0.97 -16.61
CA SER A 479 -26.43 -1.81 -17.80
C SER A 479 -27.69 -2.67 -17.69
N ARG A 480 -28.12 -2.98 -16.46
CA ARG A 480 -29.33 -3.77 -16.15
C ARG A 480 -30.56 -2.91 -15.93
N GLY A 481 -30.45 -1.59 -16.14
CA GLY A 481 -31.52 -0.65 -15.84
C GLY A 481 -31.84 -0.58 -14.35
N ILE A 482 -30.95 -1.07 -13.49
CA ILE A 482 -30.99 -0.85 -12.05
C ILE A 482 -30.39 0.54 -11.86
N GLU A 483 -31.24 1.48 -11.47
CA GLU A 483 -30.80 2.85 -11.18
C GLU A 483 -29.68 2.76 -10.12
N VAL A 484 -28.45 3.11 -10.49
CA VAL A 484 -27.34 3.18 -9.53
C VAL A 484 -27.75 4.19 -8.49
N ASP A 485 -27.96 3.70 -7.29
CA ASP A 485 -28.34 4.57 -6.20
C ASP A 485 -27.13 5.46 -5.84
N ARG A 486 -27.10 6.67 -6.42
CA ARG A 486 -26.08 7.69 -6.13
C ARG A 486 -26.39 8.45 -4.84
N SER A 487 -27.35 7.95 -4.06
CA SER A 487 -27.67 8.45 -2.74
C SER A 487 -26.45 8.46 -1.83
N LEU A 488 -26.41 9.49 -0.99
CA LEU A 488 -25.32 9.66 -0.04
C LEU A 488 -25.23 8.48 0.94
N CYS A 489 -26.37 7.96 1.40
CA CYS A 489 -26.53 6.76 2.23
C CYS A 489 -28.02 6.42 2.37
N GLU A 490 -28.37 5.37 3.11
CA GLU A 490 -29.75 4.96 3.42
C GLU A 490 -30.65 6.08 3.98
N HIS A 491 -30.05 7.08 4.64
CA HIS A 491 -30.79 8.20 5.23
C HIS A 491 -31.20 9.26 4.21
N PHE A 492 -30.45 9.45 3.11
CA PHE A 492 -30.69 10.52 2.15
C PHE A 492 -30.59 10.00 0.73
N ALA A 493 -31.74 10.01 0.03
CA ALA A 493 -31.88 9.52 -1.34
C ALA A 493 -31.31 10.48 -2.41
N TYR A 494 -30.22 11.19 -2.06
CA TYR A 494 -29.67 12.32 -2.81
C TYR A 494 -28.15 12.26 -2.78
N THR A 495 -27.52 12.66 -3.88
CA THR A 495 -26.08 12.94 -3.94
C THR A 495 -25.69 14.10 -3.02
N ARG A 496 -24.39 14.24 -2.71
CA ARG A 496 -23.88 15.41 -1.99
C ARG A 496 -24.24 16.73 -2.69
N GLN A 497 -24.13 16.75 -4.03
CA GLN A 497 -24.42 17.94 -4.84
C GLN A 497 -25.90 18.34 -4.77
N GLU A 498 -26.82 17.37 -4.81
CA GLU A 498 -28.25 17.63 -4.66
C GLU A 498 -28.59 18.12 -3.25
N LEU A 499 -28.01 17.52 -2.20
CA LEU A 499 -28.18 17.99 -0.83
C LEU A 499 -27.67 19.42 -0.64
N TYR A 500 -26.55 19.78 -1.26
CA TYR A 500 -26.08 21.16 -1.30
C TYR A 500 -27.12 22.08 -1.95
N GLY A 501 -27.70 21.66 -3.08
CA GLY A 501 -28.78 22.37 -3.76
C GLY A 501 -30.00 22.58 -2.85
N LEU A 502 -30.51 21.52 -2.22
CA LEU A 502 -31.67 21.55 -1.33
C LEU A 502 -31.46 22.48 -0.14
N ILE A 503 -30.29 22.36 0.54
CA ILE A 503 -29.94 23.21 1.67
C ILE A 503 -29.98 24.69 1.29
N ARG A 504 -29.45 25.03 0.10
CA ARG A 504 -29.37 26.41 -0.36
C ARG A 504 -30.69 26.97 -0.84
N VAL A 505 -31.46 26.19 -1.60
CA VAL A 505 -32.75 26.63 -2.15
C VAL A 505 -33.79 26.80 -1.03
N GLU A 506 -33.81 25.90 -0.06
CA GLU A 506 -34.78 25.95 1.04
C GLU A 506 -34.30 26.71 2.29
N GLY A 507 -33.04 27.16 2.30
CA GLY A 507 -32.46 27.88 3.45
C GLY A 507 -32.35 27.02 4.72
N ILE A 508 -32.06 25.72 4.58
CA ILE A 508 -31.98 24.77 5.70
C ILE A 508 -30.68 25.01 6.50
N LYS A 509 -30.80 25.21 7.82
CA LYS A 509 -29.66 25.55 8.69
C LYS A 509 -29.27 24.48 9.72
N SER A 510 -30.01 23.36 9.80
CA SER A 510 -29.71 22.28 10.75
C SER A 510 -29.88 20.90 10.12
N PHE A 511 -29.14 19.93 10.65
CA PHE A 511 -29.27 18.53 10.23
C PHE A 511 -30.69 17.99 10.48
N GLU A 512 -31.29 18.32 11.62
CA GLU A 512 -32.66 17.92 11.97
C GLU A 512 -33.68 18.43 10.94
N ALA A 513 -33.56 19.69 10.51
CA ALA A 513 -34.45 20.25 9.50
C ALA A 513 -34.26 19.57 8.14
N LEU A 514 -33.01 19.29 7.73
CA LEU A 514 -32.74 18.56 6.49
C LEU A 514 -33.29 17.14 6.55
N HIS A 515 -33.02 16.43 7.64
CA HIS A 515 -33.42 15.05 7.85
C HIS A 515 -34.94 14.91 7.94
N SER A 516 -35.63 15.83 8.61
CA SER A 516 -37.10 15.81 8.69
C SER A 516 -37.81 16.02 7.35
N ARG A 517 -37.19 16.75 6.43
CA ARG A 517 -37.79 17.08 5.11
C ARG A 517 -37.39 16.09 4.02
N HIS A 518 -36.12 15.69 4.03
CA HIS A 518 -35.46 14.99 2.91
C HIS A 518 -34.80 13.67 3.33
N GLY A 519 -34.84 13.33 4.63
CA GLY A 519 -34.22 12.15 5.20
C GLY A 519 -35.20 11.04 5.58
N LYS A 520 -34.66 9.86 5.88
CA LYS A 520 -35.37 8.67 6.38
C LYS A 520 -34.63 8.09 7.60
N GLY A 521 -35.37 7.41 8.48
CA GLY A 521 -34.85 6.87 9.74
C GLY A 521 -35.02 7.83 10.93
N GLU A 522 -34.49 7.46 12.11
CA GLU A 522 -34.54 8.30 13.32
C GLU A 522 -33.21 9.01 13.61
N LEU A 523 -32.07 8.43 13.21
CA LEU A 523 -30.73 8.92 13.49
C LEU A 523 -29.88 8.85 12.22
N GLY A 524 -29.08 9.89 11.92
CA GLY A 524 -28.10 9.82 10.82
C GLY A 524 -26.88 8.93 11.14
N CYS A 525 -26.20 8.44 10.10
CA CYS A 525 -24.96 7.64 10.20
C CYS A 525 -23.67 8.48 10.12
N ASP A 526 -22.54 7.79 10.21
CA ASP A 526 -21.17 8.29 10.07
C ASP A 526 -20.82 8.79 8.64
N ILE A 527 -21.66 8.55 7.65
CA ILE A 527 -21.52 9.11 6.30
C ILE A 527 -22.25 10.45 6.18
N CYS A 528 -23.56 10.49 6.50
CA CYS A 528 -24.37 11.67 6.22
C CYS A 528 -24.12 12.82 7.20
N LYS A 529 -23.88 12.52 8.48
CA LYS A 529 -23.60 13.53 9.50
C LYS A 529 -22.43 14.44 9.13
N PRO A 530 -21.21 13.93 8.89
CA PRO A 530 -20.07 14.79 8.55
C PRO A 530 -20.22 15.43 7.16
N ALA A 531 -20.87 14.76 6.20
CA ALA A 531 -21.12 15.32 4.88
C ALA A 531 -22.06 16.55 4.96
N VAL A 532 -23.17 16.42 5.69
CA VAL A 532 -24.13 17.51 5.91
C VAL A 532 -23.51 18.61 6.76
N ALA A 533 -22.73 18.27 7.80
CA ALA A 533 -21.97 19.27 8.57
C ALA A 533 -21.05 20.11 7.68
N SER A 534 -20.30 19.44 6.78
CA SER A 534 -19.45 20.12 5.79
C SER A 534 -20.26 21.04 4.89
N ILE A 535 -21.41 20.58 4.37
CA ILE A 535 -22.28 21.40 3.51
C ILE A 535 -22.82 22.61 4.28
N LEU A 536 -23.35 22.42 5.49
CA LEU A 536 -23.89 23.51 6.32
C LEU A 536 -22.81 24.54 6.64
N ALA A 537 -21.58 24.10 6.97
CA ALA A 537 -20.46 24.99 7.21
C ALA A 537 -20.06 25.77 5.94
N SER A 538 -20.03 25.12 4.77
CA SER A 538 -19.76 25.81 3.51
C SER A 538 -20.87 26.79 3.09
N CYS A 539 -22.12 26.53 3.48
CA CYS A 539 -23.26 27.38 3.11
C CYS A 539 -23.44 28.58 4.05
N TRP A 540 -23.24 28.36 5.36
CA TRP A 540 -23.65 29.30 6.40
C TRP A 540 -22.53 29.70 7.37
N ASN A 541 -21.39 28.99 7.35
CA ASN A 541 -20.21 29.22 8.19
C ASN A 541 -20.49 29.40 9.69
N ALA A 542 -21.49 28.69 10.22
CA ALA A 542 -21.77 28.68 11.65
C ALA A 542 -20.66 27.95 12.43
N PRO A 543 -20.35 28.35 13.68
CA PRO A 543 -19.32 27.70 14.48
C PRO A 543 -19.59 26.20 14.66
N ILE A 544 -18.65 25.35 14.21
CA ILE A 544 -18.78 23.88 14.33
C ILE A 544 -18.88 23.38 15.77
N THR A 545 -18.52 24.24 16.73
CA THR A 545 -18.57 23.99 18.17
C THR A 545 -19.94 24.20 18.79
N ASP A 546 -20.92 24.67 18.01
CA ASP A 546 -22.29 24.85 18.47
C ASP A 546 -22.93 23.50 18.80
N PRO A 547 -23.73 23.40 19.88
CA PRO A 547 -24.22 22.11 20.38
C PRO A 547 -24.96 21.25 19.36
N SER A 548 -25.66 21.86 18.41
CA SER A 548 -26.40 21.17 17.35
C SER A 548 -25.50 20.64 16.22
N LEU A 549 -24.27 21.15 16.08
CA LEU A 549 -23.33 20.78 15.03
C LEU A 549 -22.25 19.81 15.51
N VAL A 550 -21.92 19.81 16.82
CA VAL A 550 -20.91 18.92 17.42
C VAL A 550 -21.18 17.43 17.14
N PRO A 551 -22.40 16.89 17.31
CA PRO A 551 -22.67 15.47 17.05
C PRO A 551 -22.54 15.06 15.58
N LEU A 552 -22.39 16.05 14.68
CA LEU A 552 -22.24 15.81 13.25
C LEU A 552 -20.77 15.75 12.80
N GLN A 553 -19.85 16.25 13.63
CA GLN A 553 -18.45 16.34 13.27
C GLN A 553 -17.73 15.00 13.41
N ASP A 554 -16.65 14.83 12.64
CA ASP A 554 -15.69 13.77 12.92
C ASP A 554 -14.88 14.07 14.20
N THR A 555 -14.09 13.11 14.67
CA THR A 555 -13.25 13.25 15.86
C THR A 555 -12.36 14.49 15.84
N ASN A 556 -11.75 14.79 14.68
CA ASN A 556 -10.77 15.85 14.56
C ASN A 556 -11.41 17.24 14.61
N ASP A 557 -12.56 17.41 13.95
CA ASP A 557 -13.34 18.64 14.02
C ASP A 557 -14.05 18.80 15.38
N THR A 558 -14.49 17.71 16.01
CA THR A 558 -15.07 17.73 17.38
C THR A 558 -14.11 18.30 18.42
N PHE A 559 -12.84 17.89 18.37
CA PHE A 559 -11.81 18.33 19.30
C PHE A 559 -10.92 19.45 18.75
N MET A 560 -11.22 19.95 17.55
CA MET A 560 -10.46 21.02 16.88
C MET A 560 -8.94 20.79 16.92
N ALA A 561 -8.52 19.54 16.75
CA ALA A 561 -7.14 19.07 16.83
C ALA A 561 -6.99 17.70 16.14
N ASN A 562 -5.81 17.37 15.60
CA ASN A 562 -5.59 16.05 14.99
C ASN A 562 -5.23 15.03 16.06
N MET A 563 -5.99 13.94 16.16
CA MET A 563 -5.64 12.80 17.02
C MET A 563 -4.42 12.03 16.49
N GLN A 564 -3.55 11.60 17.39
CA GLN A 564 -2.31 10.86 17.14
C GLN A 564 -2.45 9.38 17.55
N LYS A 565 -1.47 8.55 17.18
CA LYS A 565 -1.51 7.09 17.38
C LYS A 565 -1.74 6.64 18.83
N ASN A 566 -1.29 7.41 19.81
CA ASN A 566 -1.41 7.11 21.24
C ASN A 566 -2.56 7.89 21.91
N GLY A 567 -3.51 8.42 21.14
CA GLY A 567 -4.65 9.18 21.68
C GLY A 567 -4.34 10.65 22.02
N THR A 568 -3.08 11.10 21.96
CA THR A 568 -2.74 12.53 22.10
C THR A 568 -3.14 13.33 20.86
N TYR A 569 -3.00 14.66 20.92
CA TYR A 569 -3.42 15.59 19.89
C TYR A 569 -2.27 16.46 19.39
N SER A 570 -2.42 17.00 18.17
CA SER A 570 -1.54 18.03 17.65
C SER A 570 -2.19 19.41 17.57
N VAL A 571 -1.40 20.42 17.90
CA VAL A 571 -1.73 21.84 17.87
C VAL A 571 -0.89 22.51 16.80
N VAL A 572 -1.56 23.21 15.89
CA VAL A 572 -0.90 23.90 14.76
C VAL A 572 -1.45 25.32 14.68
N PRO A 573 -0.77 26.32 15.25
CA PRO A 573 -1.18 27.71 15.10
C PRO A 573 -1.05 28.17 13.65
N ARG A 574 -1.90 29.13 13.25
CA ARG A 574 -1.84 29.72 11.91
C ARG A 574 -0.62 30.65 11.80
N ILE A 575 0.17 30.46 10.74
CA ILE A 575 1.32 31.30 10.38
C ILE A 575 1.15 31.69 8.90
N PRO A 576 0.42 32.79 8.61
CA PRO A 576 0.11 33.17 7.24
C PRO A 576 1.35 33.37 6.36
N GLY A 577 1.40 32.70 5.20
CA GLY A 577 2.54 32.78 4.28
C GLY A 577 3.88 32.25 4.85
N GLY A 578 3.86 31.65 6.04
CA GLY A 578 5.09 31.32 6.77
C GLY A 578 5.80 32.51 7.41
N GLU A 579 5.18 33.69 7.46
CA GLU A 579 5.76 34.90 8.05
C GLU A 579 5.48 34.96 9.56
N ILE A 580 6.54 35.01 10.36
CA ILE A 580 6.47 34.96 11.83
C ILE A 580 7.46 35.94 12.48
N THR A 581 7.00 36.66 13.51
CA THR A 581 7.86 37.55 14.29
C THR A 581 8.66 36.79 15.35
N PRO A 582 9.81 37.32 15.80
CA PRO A 582 10.59 36.70 16.87
C PRO A 582 9.78 36.43 18.15
N ASP A 583 8.94 37.38 18.59
CA ASP A 583 8.11 37.22 19.80
C ASP A 583 7.11 36.07 19.67
N LYS A 584 6.48 35.92 18.49
CA LYS A 584 5.58 34.81 18.21
C LYS A 584 6.31 33.47 18.17
N LEU A 585 7.53 33.44 17.64
CA LEU A 585 8.37 32.23 17.65
C LEU A 585 8.76 31.84 19.08
N ILE A 586 9.11 32.81 19.93
CA ILE A 586 9.39 32.60 21.35
C ILE A 586 8.15 32.06 22.07
N ALA A 587 6.96 32.62 21.80
CA ALA A 587 5.71 32.17 22.39
C ALA A 587 5.41 30.69 22.05
N ILE A 588 5.57 30.28 20.80
CA ILE A 588 5.44 28.86 20.39
C ILE A 588 6.45 27.99 21.16
N GLY A 589 7.70 28.42 21.25
CA GLY A 589 8.74 27.69 21.98
C GLY A 589 8.45 27.56 23.48
N ALA A 590 7.91 28.61 24.10
CA ALA A 590 7.53 28.62 25.50
C ALA A 590 6.37 27.65 25.78
N VAL A 591 5.33 27.66 24.94
CA VAL A 591 4.21 26.72 25.02
C VAL A 591 4.71 25.28 24.81
N ALA A 592 5.50 25.02 23.77
CA ALA A 592 6.04 23.69 23.49
C ALA A 592 6.85 23.13 24.67
N LYS A 593 7.68 23.98 25.30
CA LYS A 593 8.47 23.60 26.48
C LYS A 593 7.60 23.34 27.70
N LYS A 594 6.59 24.19 27.95
CA LYS A 594 5.69 24.08 29.11
C LYS A 594 4.91 22.77 29.12
N TYR A 595 4.42 22.34 27.96
CA TYR A 595 3.59 21.15 27.81
C TYR A 595 4.36 19.93 27.28
N ALA A 596 5.69 19.99 27.22
CA ALA A 596 6.55 18.93 26.69
C ALA A 596 6.07 18.40 25.31
N LEU A 597 5.88 19.30 24.35
CA LEU A 597 5.37 18.98 23.02
C LEU A 597 6.51 18.73 22.04
N TYR A 598 6.39 17.71 21.20
CA TYR A 598 7.27 17.50 20.06
C TYR A 598 7.02 18.57 19.00
N THR A 599 8.07 19.16 18.45
CA THR A 599 8.00 20.29 17.52
C THR A 599 8.55 19.93 16.14
N LYS A 600 7.83 20.31 15.09
CA LYS A 600 8.26 20.04 13.71
C LYS A 600 7.86 21.15 12.74
N ILE A 601 8.82 21.62 11.97
CA ILE A 601 8.56 22.49 10.82
C ILE A 601 7.98 21.65 9.68
N THR A 602 6.85 22.09 9.12
CA THR A 602 6.15 21.40 8.05
C THR A 602 6.44 21.99 6.67
N GLY A 603 6.17 21.20 5.62
CA GLY A 603 6.26 21.67 4.24
C GLY A 603 5.27 22.79 3.87
N GLY A 604 4.32 23.12 4.74
CA GLY A 604 3.41 24.26 4.60
C GLY A 604 3.91 25.55 5.29
N GLN A 605 5.18 25.58 5.72
CA GLN A 605 5.76 26.71 6.47
C GLN A 605 5.04 26.97 7.80
N ARG A 606 4.67 25.89 8.49
CA ARG A 606 4.06 25.94 9.83
C ARG A 606 4.89 25.16 10.84
N ILE A 607 4.61 25.39 12.13
CA ILE A 607 5.21 24.65 13.24
C ILE A 607 4.10 23.80 13.86
N ASP A 608 4.24 22.49 13.78
CA ASP A 608 3.34 21.54 14.42
C ASP A 608 3.87 21.20 15.83
N LEU A 609 2.96 21.19 16.80
CA LEU A 609 3.19 20.79 18.18
C LEU A 609 2.42 19.48 18.45
N PHE A 610 3.09 18.40 18.82
CA PHE A 610 2.48 17.08 19.01
C PHE A 610 2.60 16.60 20.46
N GLY A 611 1.67 15.74 20.88
CA GLY A 611 1.68 15.13 22.21
C GLY A 611 0.83 15.84 23.24
N ALA A 612 -0.02 16.79 22.82
CA ALA A 612 -0.93 17.47 23.75
C ALA A 612 -2.02 16.50 24.20
N GLU A 613 -2.25 16.38 25.52
CA GLU A 613 -3.40 15.65 26.03
C GLU A 613 -4.70 16.45 25.82
N LEU A 614 -5.84 15.76 25.77
CA LEU A 614 -7.12 16.37 25.46
C LEU A 614 -7.47 17.57 26.37
N GLN A 615 -7.19 17.43 27.65
CA GLN A 615 -7.45 18.43 28.68
C GLN A 615 -6.50 19.63 28.64
N ASP A 616 -5.33 19.49 28.00
CA ASP A 616 -4.35 20.59 27.88
C ASP A 616 -4.70 21.53 26.70
N LEU A 617 -5.50 21.07 25.73
CA LEU A 617 -5.82 21.85 24.52
C LEU A 617 -6.39 23.25 24.81
N PRO A 618 -7.37 23.46 25.72
CA PRO A 618 -7.88 24.80 26.00
C PRO A 618 -6.82 25.77 26.54
N GLU A 619 -5.95 25.31 27.45
CA GLU A 619 -4.92 26.17 28.05
C GLU A 619 -3.81 26.48 27.04
N ILE A 620 -3.40 25.50 26.24
CA ILE A 620 -2.46 25.70 25.13
C ILE A 620 -2.99 26.77 24.17
N TRP A 621 -4.26 26.66 23.75
CA TRP A 621 -4.85 27.63 22.83
C TRP A 621 -5.08 29.00 23.45
N ARG A 622 -5.35 29.09 24.75
CA ARG A 622 -5.45 30.38 25.45
C ARG A 622 -4.12 31.14 25.36
N GLU A 623 -3.01 30.48 25.69
CA GLU A 623 -1.67 31.09 25.62
C GLU A 623 -1.29 31.49 24.19
N LEU A 624 -1.59 30.65 23.20
CA LEU A 624 -1.33 30.97 21.80
C LEU A 624 -2.18 32.16 21.30
N ILE A 625 -3.45 32.24 21.69
CA ILE A 625 -4.34 33.35 21.30
C ILE A 625 -3.92 34.65 21.99
N GLU A 626 -3.50 34.62 23.25
CA GLU A 626 -2.93 35.77 23.96
C GLU A 626 -1.65 36.28 23.27
N ALA A 627 -0.85 35.39 22.68
CA ALA A 627 0.30 35.73 21.84
C ALA A 627 -0.09 36.17 20.40
N GLY A 628 -1.38 36.24 20.08
CA GLY A 628 -1.89 36.72 18.80
C GLY A 628 -1.91 35.67 17.68
N PHE A 629 -2.00 34.38 18.02
CA PHE A 629 -2.25 33.31 17.04
C PHE A 629 -3.75 33.03 16.85
N GLU A 630 -4.07 32.43 15.71
CA GLU A 630 -5.38 31.87 15.40
C GLU A 630 -5.26 30.36 15.12
N THR A 631 -6.40 29.65 15.09
CA THR A 631 -6.41 28.25 14.70
C THR A 631 -5.91 28.03 13.27
N GLY A 632 -4.95 27.13 13.12
CA GLY A 632 -4.43 26.73 11.82
C GLY A 632 -5.38 25.82 11.03
N HIS A 633 -6.44 25.30 11.66
CA HIS A 633 -7.36 24.31 11.08
C HIS A 633 -6.66 23.10 10.44
N ALA A 634 -5.52 22.67 11.02
CA ALA A 634 -4.77 21.53 10.50
C ALA A 634 -5.54 20.21 10.61
N TYR A 635 -6.58 20.17 11.44
CA TYR A 635 -7.48 19.04 11.69
C TYR A 635 -8.53 18.87 10.59
N GLY A 636 -9.21 19.94 10.23
CA GLY A 636 -10.38 19.88 9.37
C GLY A 636 -10.11 19.69 7.87
N LYS A 637 -11.22 19.52 7.15
CA LYS A 637 -11.31 19.66 5.69
C LYS A 637 -11.59 21.12 5.34
N SER A 638 -10.52 21.91 5.37
CA SER A 638 -10.56 23.36 5.17
C SER A 638 -9.27 23.87 4.53
N THR A 639 -9.15 25.19 4.36
CA THR A 639 -7.90 25.86 3.98
C THR A 639 -6.81 25.62 5.03
N ARG A 640 -5.89 24.71 4.70
CA ARG A 640 -4.82 24.28 5.63
C ARG A 640 -3.58 25.13 5.58
N THR A 641 -3.20 25.69 4.44
CA THR A 641 -1.94 26.45 4.32
C THR A 641 -1.89 27.24 3.03
N VAL A 642 -1.23 28.40 3.07
CA VAL A 642 -0.77 29.15 1.90
C VAL A 642 0.75 29.29 2.03
N LYS A 643 1.50 28.56 1.20
CA LYS A 643 2.98 28.60 1.21
C LYS A 643 3.45 29.75 0.31
N SER A 644 4.42 30.55 0.75
CA SER A 644 5.03 31.59 -0.08
C SER A 644 6.54 31.57 -0.08
N CYS A 645 7.15 32.04 -1.16
CA CYS A 645 8.55 32.46 -1.13
C CYS A 645 8.63 33.92 -0.66
N VAL A 646 9.85 34.40 -0.39
CA VAL A 646 10.10 35.75 0.14
C VAL A 646 9.85 36.90 -0.86
N GLY A 647 9.36 36.59 -2.08
CA GLY A 647 8.95 37.58 -3.08
C GLY A 647 10.03 38.57 -3.48
N ASN A 648 9.61 39.71 -4.05
CA ASN A 648 10.49 40.84 -4.35
C ASN A 648 10.92 41.63 -3.10
N THR A 649 10.36 41.32 -1.93
CA THR A 649 10.74 41.89 -0.63
C THR A 649 12.20 41.57 -0.28
N TRP A 650 12.67 40.35 -0.63
CA TRP A 650 14.04 39.91 -0.35
C TRP A 650 14.75 39.23 -1.50
N CYS A 651 14.04 38.48 -2.36
CA CYS A 651 14.67 37.71 -3.41
C CYS A 651 15.03 38.59 -4.60
N ARG A 652 16.29 38.57 -5.04
CA ARG A 652 16.75 39.30 -6.24
C ARG A 652 16.03 38.93 -7.54
N TYR A 653 15.34 37.79 -7.56
CA TYR A 653 14.55 37.31 -8.71
C TYR A 653 13.05 37.48 -8.51
N GLY A 654 12.62 38.00 -7.37
CA GLY A 654 11.21 38.25 -7.11
C GLY A 654 10.71 39.34 -8.06
N VAL A 655 9.62 39.06 -8.75
CA VAL A 655 8.93 39.99 -9.65
C VAL A 655 7.87 40.75 -8.86
N GLN A 656 7.09 40.04 -8.04
CA GLN A 656 6.03 40.62 -7.21
C GLN A 656 6.14 40.18 -5.74
N ASP A 657 5.39 40.85 -4.88
CA ASP A 657 5.32 40.57 -3.44
C ASP A 657 4.42 39.36 -3.18
N SER A 658 5.00 38.16 -3.29
CA SER A 658 4.29 36.92 -3.02
C SER A 658 3.91 36.74 -1.56
N VAL A 659 4.60 37.41 -0.63
CA VAL A 659 4.30 37.31 0.79
C VAL A 659 2.99 38.06 1.04
N ALA A 660 2.89 39.32 0.64
CA ALA A 660 1.65 40.11 0.77
C ALA A 660 0.44 39.41 0.12
N MET A 661 0.60 38.85 -1.08
CA MET A 661 -0.47 38.10 -1.75
C MET A 661 -0.83 36.81 -1.00
N ALA A 662 0.14 36.07 -0.46
CA ALA A 662 -0.14 34.89 0.36
C ALA A 662 -0.86 35.22 1.67
N LEU A 663 -0.51 36.33 2.34
CA LEU A 663 -1.25 36.81 3.51
C LEU A 663 -2.69 37.17 3.14
N THR A 664 -2.92 37.85 2.02
CA THR A 664 -4.27 38.19 1.53
C THR A 664 -5.10 36.94 1.28
N ILE A 665 -4.57 35.97 0.54
CA ILE A 665 -5.25 34.69 0.25
C ILE A 665 -5.51 33.92 1.54
N GLU A 666 -4.52 33.82 2.44
CA GLU A 666 -4.68 33.04 3.67
C GLU A 666 -5.72 33.65 4.61
N ASN A 667 -5.73 34.98 4.76
CA ASN A 667 -6.70 35.68 5.59
C ASN A 667 -8.09 35.71 4.98
N ARG A 668 -8.22 35.71 3.65
CA ARG A 668 -9.52 35.62 2.97
C ARG A 668 -10.13 34.23 3.15
N TYR A 669 -9.36 33.16 2.92
CA TYR A 669 -9.91 31.80 2.88
C TYR A 669 -9.75 31.00 4.17
N LYS A 670 -9.29 31.60 5.28
CA LYS A 670 -9.26 30.93 6.59
C LYS A 670 -10.68 30.58 7.04
N GLY A 671 -10.82 29.40 7.64
CA GLY A 671 -12.13 28.88 8.08
C GLY A 671 -13.01 28.29 6.97
N LEU A 672 -12.70 28.51 5.69
CA LEU A 672 -13.46 27.91 4.59
C LEU A 672 -13.47 26.38 4.70
N ARG A 673 -14.65 25.81 4.96
CA ARG A 673 -14.87 24.36 4.94
C ARG A 673 -15.19 23.90 3.52
N SER A 674 -14.66 22.74 3.15
CA SER A 674 -14.72 22.20 1.79
C SER A 674 -14.82 20.67 1.81
N PRO A 675 -15.23 20.03 0.69
CA PRO A 675 -15.34 18.57 0.62
C PRO A 675 -14.06 17.84 1.05
N HIS A 676 -12.90 18.44 0.78
CA HIS A 676 -11.61 17.98 1.28
C HIS A 676 -10.68 19.15 1.65
N LYS A 677 -9.56 18.88 2.34
CA LYS A 677 -8.54 19.88 2.69
C LYS A 677 -7.95 20.57 1.45
N LEU A 678 -7.74 21.89 1.55
CA LEU A 678 -7.19 22.75 0.50
C LEU A 678 -5.80 23.26 0.89
N LYS A 679 -4.89 23.30 -0.07
CA LYS A 679 -3.56 23.89 0.04
C LYS A 679 -3.36 24.90 -1.09
N PHE A 680 -2.68 25.98 -0.77
CA PHE A 680 -2.37 27.05 -1.71
C PHE A 680 -0.86 27.32 -1.70
N ALA A 681 -0.36 27.92 -2.77
CA ALA A 681 0.97 28.52 -2.74
C ALA A 681 1.08 29.72 -3.69
N VAL A 682 1.92 30.68 -3.29
CA VAL A 682 2.19 31.93 -4.04
C VAL A 682 3.69 32.06 -4.25
N SER A 683 4.11 32.09 -5.51
CA SER A 683 5.51 32.29 -5.91
C SER A 683 5.69 33.67 -6.53
N GLY A 684 6.67 34.42 -6.03
CA GLY A 684 6.99 35.75 -6.54
C GLY A 684 7.70 35.77 -7.90
N CYS A 685 7.99 34.60 -8.50
CA CYS A 685 8.49 34.47 -9.87
C CYS A 685 8.37 33.02 -10.37
N THR A 686 8.68 32.79 -11.65
CA THR A 686 8.62 31.49 -12.35
C THR A 686 9.61 30.44 -11.83
N ARG A 687 10.55 30.80 -10.96
CA ARG A 687 11.41 29.83 -10.24
C ARG A 687 10.65 29.03 -9.18
N GLU A 688 9.46 29.49 -8.82
CA GLU A 688 8.43 28.66 -8.19
C GLU A 688 8.83 28.08 -6.82
N CYS A 689 9.67 28.77 -6.03
CA CYS A 689 10.16 28.24 -4.75
C CYS A 689 9.06 27.88 -3.72
N ALA A 690 7.82 28.30 -3.93
CA ALA A 690 6.68 27.93 -3.09
C ALA A 690 5.97 26.62 -3.51
N GLU A 691 6.36 25.98 -4.62
CA GLU A 691 5.70 24.78 -5.16
C GLU A 691 4.20 24.99 -5.47
N ALA A 692 3.83 26.20 -5.92
CA ALA A 692 2.51 26.59 -6.45
C ALA A 692 1.83 25.51 -7.30
N GLN A 693 2.52 24.89 -8.26
CA GLN A 693 1.94 23.89 -9.16
C GLN A 693 1.66 22.55 -8.47
N SER A 694 2.13 22.33 -7.25
CA SER A 694 1.80 21.11 -6.48
C SER A 694 0.56 21.26 -5.58
N LYS A 695 -0.07 22.43 -5.56
CA LYS A 695 -1.16 22.77 -4.64
C LYS A 695 -2.51 22.81 -5.35
N ASP A 696 -3.59 22.78 -4.57
CA ASP A 696 -4.96 22.82 -5.12
C ASP A 696 -5.21 24.17 -5.84
N VAL A 697 -4.58 25.25 -5.37
CA VAL A 697 -4.49 26.56 -6.04
C VAL A 697 -3.05 27.08 -5.99
N GLY A 698 -2.46 27.36 -7.14
CA GLY A 698 -1.12 27.91 -7.29
C GLY A 698 -1.16 29.30 -7.93
N VAL A 699 -0.38 30.23 -7.41
CA VAL A 699 -0.25 31.59 -7.94
C VAL A 699 1.22 31.86 -8.24
N ILE A 700 1.53 32.30 -9.45
CA ILE A 700 2.91 32.58 -9.87
C ILE A 700 2.97 33.98 -10.50
N ALA A 701 3.85 34.83 -9.99
CA ALA A 701 4.01 36.18 -10.53
C ALA A 701 4.63 36.18 -11.94
N THR A 702 4.12 37.07 -12.78
CA THR A 702 4.67 37.46 -14.08
C THR A 702 4.97 38.96 -14.09
N GLU A 703 5.60 39.45 -15.15
CA GLU A 703 5.84 40.89 -15.35
C GLU A 703 4.53 41.68 -15.58
N HIS A 704 3.43 41.01 -15.90
CA HIS A 704 2.15 41.63 -16.25
C HIS A 704 1.04 41.36 -15.23
N GLY A 705 1.29 40.57 -14.18
CA GLY A 705 0.29 40.22 -13.19
C GLY A 705 0.56 38.84 -12.59
N TRP A 706 -0.50 38.08 -12.36
CA TRP A 706 -0.44 36.75 -11.78
C TRP A 706 -0.94 35.67 -12.74
N ASN A 707 -0.21 34.56 -12.81
CA ASN A 707 -0.73 33.32 -13.38
C ASN A 707 -1.39 32.49 -12.29
N LEU A 708 -2.64 32.11 -12.51
CA LEU A 708 -3.42 31.24 -11.65
C LEU A 708 -3.38 29.80 -12.19
N TYR A 709 -3.02 28.87 -11.33
CA TYR A 709 -3.02 27.43 -11.57
C TYR A 709 -3.99 26.74 -10.61
N VAL A 710 -4.72 25.73 -11.08
CA VAL A 710 -5.73 25.02 -10.25
C VAL A 710 -5.62 23.50 -10.37
N CYS A 711 -6.19 22.79 -9.39
CA CYS A 711 -6.37 21.33 -9.41
C CYS A 711 -5.07 20.49 -9.32
N GLY A 712 -4.03 21.02 -8.67
CA GLY A 712 -2.81 20.27 -8.33
C GLY A 712 -2.95 19.42 -7.06
N ASN A 713 -2.01 18.49 -6.86
CA ASN A 713 -2.01 17.58 -5.71
C ASN A 713 -0.60 17.10 -5.35
N GLY A 714 -0.13 17.37 -4.12
CA GLY A 714 1.09 16.78 -3.55
C GLY A 714 0.83 15.57 -2.63
N GLY A 715 -0.01 14.62 -3.06
CA GLY A 715 -0.42 13.43 -2.28
C GLY A 715 0.00 12.10 -2.90
N MET A 716 -0.70 11.00 -2.56
CA MET A 716 -0.39 9.63 -3.06
C MET A 716 -0.32 9.52 -4.59
N ARG A 717 -1.12 10.33 -5.30
CA ARG A 717 -1.07 10.50 -6.75
C ARG A 717 -0.66 11.96 -7.04
N PRO A 718 0.64 12.26 -7.12
CA PRO A 718 1.08 13.63 -7.36
C PRO A 718 0.61 14.10 -8.74
N ARG A 719 0.15 15.35 -8.81
CA ARG A 719 -0.38 15.97 -10.04
C ARG A 719 -0.02 17.46 -10.05
N HIS A 720 0.47 17.96 -11.17
CA HIS A 720 0.65 19.40 -11.34
C HIS A 720 -0.70 20.08 -11.56
N ALA A 721 -0.85 21.27 -10.98
CA ALA A 721 -1.94 22.19 -11.23
C ALA A 721 -1.83 22.70 -12.67
N GLU A 722 -2.97 22.92 -13.31
CA GLU A 722 -3.04 23.34 -14.70
C GLU A 722 -3.22 24.86 -14.78
N LEU A 723 -2.62 25.48 -15.80
CA LEU A 723 -2.73 26.92 -16.03
C LEU A 723 -4.18 27.32 -16.34
N PHE A 724 -4.76 28.12 -15.45
CA PHE A 724 -6.16 28.51 -15.49
C PHE A 724 -6.35 29.87 -16.17
N ALA A 725 -5.59 30.89 -15.76
CA ALA A 725 -5.59 32.21 -16.36
C ALA A 725 -4.25 32.92 -16.12
N THR A 726 -3.93 33.89 -16.96
CA THR A 726 -2.64 34.60 -16.98
C THR A 726 -2.80 36.10 -16.81
N ASP A 727 -1.72 36.76 -16.39
CA ASP A 727 -1.60 38.23 -16.34
C ASP A 727 -2.75 38.93 -15.60
N LEU A 728 -3.17 38.32 -14.49
CA LEU A 728 -4.27 38.81 -13.67
C LEU A 728 -3.80 39.92 -12.72
N ASP A 729 -4.61 40.97 -12.57
CA ASP A 729 -4.50 41.87 -11.42
C ASP A 729 -5.01 41.19 -10.13
N ASP A 730 -4.69 41.78 -8.98
CA ASP A 730 -5.02 41.23 -7.65
C ASP A 730 -6.53 41.00 -7.46
N ALA A 731 -7.38 41.92 -7.92
CA ALA A 731 -8.83 41.82 -7.73
C ALA A 731 -9.42 40.71 -8.60
N THR A 732 -9.01 40.63 -9.85
CA THR A 732 -9.42 39.59 -10.80
C THR A 732 -8.92 38.21 -10.34
N LEU A 733 -7.69 38.11 -9.83
CA LEU A 733 -7.14 36.87 -9.27
C LEU A 733 -8.02 36.35 -8.12
N LEU A 734 -8.33 37.20 -7.14
CA LEU A 734 -9.16 36.81 -6.00
C LEU A 734 -10.58 36.42 -6.43
N GLY A 735 -11.18 37.17 -7.37
CA GLY A 735 -12.50 36.83 -7.93
C GLY A 735 -12.53 35.44 -8.59
N LEU A 736 -11.50 35.11 -9.39
CA LEU A 736 -11.41 33.78 -10.00
C LEU A 736 -11.20 32.66 -8.97
N ILE A 737 -10.40 32.89 -7.91
CA ILE A 737 -10.23 31.92 -6.83
C ILE A 737 -11.55 31.72 -6.06
N ASP A 738 -12.29 32.80 -5.76
CA ASP A 738 -13.59 32.74 -5.09
C ASP A 738 -14.57 31.84 -5.86
N ARG A 739 -14.72 32.11 -7.17
CA ARG A 739 -15.58 31.36 -8.07
C ARG A 739 -15.17 29.89 -8.15
N PHE A 740 -13.88 29.62 -8.35
CA PHE A 740 -13.33 28.26 -8.41
C PHE A 740 -13.65 27.47 -7.15
N LEU A 741 -13.34 28.03 -5.98
CA LEU A 741 -13.56 27.36 -4.70
C LEU A 741 -15.03 27.09 -4.43
N MET A 742 -15.91 28.08 -4.67
CA MET A 742 -17.35 27.92 -4.46
C MET A 742 -17.97 26.93 -5.44
N PHE A 743 -17.53 26.91 -6.70
CA PHE A 743 -17.99 25.95 -7.68
C PHE A 743 -17.55 24.51 -7.33
N TYR A 744 -16.29 24.33 -6.93
CA TYR A 744 -15.79 23.06 -6.41
C TYR A 744 -16.59 22.59 -5.19
N ILE A 745 -16.81 23.46 -4.21
CA ILE A 745 -17.56 23.14 -2.98
C ILE A 745 -19.00 22.70 -3.29
N ARG A 746 -19.64 23.34 -4.28
CA ARG A 746 -21.00 23.04 -4.73
C ARG A 746 -21.10 21.71 -5.46
N THR A 747 -20.13 21.36 -6.29
CA THR A 747 -20.27 20.27 -7.28
C THR A 747 -19.47 19.02 -6.95
N ALA A 748 -18.42 19.11 -6.13
CA ALA A 748 -17.60 17.95 -5.79
C ALA A 748 -18.31 16.98 -4.84
N ASP A 749 -17.92 15.72 -4.93
CA ASP A 749 -18.39 14.66 -4.05
C ASP A 749 -17.67 14.68 -2.69
N ARG A 750 -18.17 13.90 -1.72
CA ARG A 750 -17.63 13.78 -0.37
C ARG A 750 -16.17 13.33 -0.40
N LEU A 751 -15.31 14.04 0.34
CA LEU A 751 -13.87 13.75 0.45
C LEU A 751 -13.11 13.75 -0.90
N GLN A 752 -13.69 14.31 -1.96
CA GLN A 752 -13.06 14.39 -3.28
C GLN A 752 -12.05 15.55 -3.34
N ARG A 753 -10.82 15.29 -3.78
CA ARG A 753 -9.81 16.34 -4.02
C ARG A 753 -10.14 17.14 -5.28
N THR A 754 -9.70 18.40 -5.35
CA THR A 754 -9.87 19.26 -6.55
C THR A 754 -9.31 18.60 -7.82
N SER A 755 -8.18 17.90 -7.72
CA SER A 755 -7.59 17.16 -8.83
C SER A 755 -8.51 16.06 -9.38
N VAL A 756 -9.10 15.25 -8.49
CA VAL A 756 -10.00 14.14 -8.86
C VAL A 756 -11.36 14.69 -9.31
N TRP A 757 -11.82 15.77 -8.69
CA TRP A 757 -13.03 16.47 -9.09
C TRP A 757 -12.91 17.02 -10.51
N ARG A 758 -11.80 17.66 -10.86
CA ARG A 758 -11.54 18.11 -12.23
C ARG A 758 -11.61 16.95 -13.23
N GLU A 759 -11.05 15.79 -12.90
CA GLU A 759 -11.10 14.59 -13.76
C GLU A 759 -12.53 14.08 -13.98
N SER A 760 -13.44 14.30 -13.03
CA SER A 760 -14.85 13.91 -13.15
C SER A 760 -15.73 14.91 -13.91
N LEU A 761 -15.22 16.11 -14.23
CA LEU A 761 -15.99 17.10 -15.01
C LEU A 761 -15.96 16.74 -16.49
N GLU A 762 -17.15 16.62 -17.10
CA GLU A 762 -17.28 16.51 -18.54
C GLU A 762 -16.73 17.78 -19.22
N GLY A 763 -15.78 17.63 -20.14
CA GLY A 763 -15.02 18.75 -20.71
C GLY A 763 -13.86 19.28 -19.85
N GLY A 764 -13.64 18.70 -18.65
CA GLY A 764 -12.45 18.92 -17.84
C GLY A 764 -12.14 20.38 -17.52
N LEU A 765 -10.90 20.80 -17.79
CA LEU A 765 -10.45 22.17 -17.52
C LEU A 765 -11.13 23.21 -18.42
N ASP A 766 -11.44 22.85 -19.67
CA ASP A 766 -12.06 23.79 -20.62
C ASP A 766 -13.48 24.14 -20.20
N TYR A 767 -14.26 23.15 -19.75
CA TYR A 767 -15.56 23.39 -19.13
C TYR A 767 -15.43 24.28 -17.90
N LEU A 768 -14.46 24.01 -17.03
CA LEU A 768 -14.24 24.83 -15.83
C LEU A 768 -13.88 26.29 -16.18
N LYS A 769 -13.05 26.51 -17.21
CA LYS A 769 -12.74 27.86 -17.71
C LYS A 769 -13.99 28.54 -18.24
N ASP A 770 -14.81 27.82 -19.01
CA ASP A 770 -16.04 28.38 -19.56
C ASP A 770 -17.03 28.84 -18.48
N VAL A 771 -17.23 28.03 -17.43
CA VAL A 771 -18.12 28.38 -16.33
C VAL A 771 -17.58 29.53 -15.47
N ILE A 772 -16.29 29.57 -15.19
CA ILE A 772 -15.71 30.46 -14.16
C ILE A 772 -15.13 31.76 -14.74
N ILE A 773 -14.62 31.70 -15.97
CA ILE A 773 -14.04 32.85 -16.68
C ILE A 773 -15.09 33.48 -17.60
N ASN A 774 -15.76 32.68 -18.42
CA ASN A 774 -16.74 33.19 -19.40
C ASN A 774 -18.16 33.31 -18.82
N ASP A 775 -18.37 32.86 -17.59
CA ASP A 775 -19.67 32.87 -16.90
C ASP A 775 -20.81 32.24 -17.73
N SER A 776 -20.53 31.14 -18.43
CA SER A 776 -21.51 30.52 -19.35
C SER A 776 -22.81 30.06 -18.68
N LEU A 777 -22.80 29.91 -17.35
CA LEU A 777 -23.97 29.56 -16.53
C LEU A 777 -24.60 30.76 -15.79
N GLY A 778 -24.03 31.96 -15.88
CA GLY A 778 -24.52 33.15 -15.16
C GLY A 778 -24.47 33.01 -13.63
N LEU A 779 -23.44 32.32 -13.10
CA LEU A 779 -23.32 31.97 -11.68
C LEU A 779 -22.24 32.78 -10.94
N CYS A 780 -21.34 33.46 -11.65
CA CYS A 780 -20.13 34.03 -11.06
C CYS A 780 -20.40 35.01 -9.93
N GLU A 781 -21.31 35.98 -10.12
CA GLU A 781 -21.69 36.96 -9.08
C GLU A 781 -22.25 36.26 -7.83
N ALA A 782 -23.09 35.25 -8.03
CA ALA A 782 -23.68 34.48 -6.93
C ALA A 782 -22.63 33.65 -6.17
N LEU A 783 -21.58 33.16 -6.85
CA LEU A 783 -20.46 32.44 -6.23
C LEU A 783 -19.58 33.41 -5.42
N GLU A 784 -19.29 34.60 -5.95
CA GLU A 784 -18.52 35.62 -5.23
C GLU A 784 -19.24 36.11 -3.96
N HIS A 785 -20.54 36.39 -4.05
CA HIS A 785 -21.34 36.77 -2.88
C HIS A 785 -21.37 35.66 -1.81
N GLN A 786 -21.35 34.39 -2.23
CA GLN A 786 -21.26 33.26 -1.31
C GLN A 786 -19.92 33.21 -0.58
N MET A 787 -18.82 33.39 -1.30
CA MET A 787 -17.51 33.47 -0.68
C MET A 787 -17.44 34.65 0.29
N GLN A 788 -17.94 35.82 -0.11
CA GLN A 788 -17.93 37.01 0.73
C GLN A 788 -18.73 36.79 2.04
N HIS A 789 -19.86 36.09 1.98
CA HIS A 789 -20.58 35.70 3.20
C HIS A 789 -19.73 34.84 4.14
N VAL A 790 -18.99 33.85 3.61
CA VAL A 790 -18.09 33.01 4.43
C VAL A 790 -16.99 33.85 5.07
N VAL A 791 -16.37 34.76 4.29
CA VAL A 791 -15.34 35.69 4.75
C VAL A 791 -15.85 36.57 5.89
N ASP A 792 -17.03 37.17 5.72
CA ASP A 792 -17.62 38.10 6.69
C ASP A 792 -18.06 37.43 8.00
N GLN A 793 -18.33 36.12 7.97
CA GLN A 793 -18.79 35.35 9.13
C GLN A 793 -17.65 34.62 9.87
N TYR A 794 -16.40 34.70 9.40
CA TYR A 794 -15.30 33.97 10.02
C TYR A 794 -15.08 34.39 11.48
N GLU A 795 -15.06 33.40 12.39
CA GLU A 795 -14.57 33.53 13.75
C GLU A 795 -13.55 32.41 14.05
N CYS A 796 -12.50 32.73 14.81
CA CYS A 796 -11.55 31.73 15.28
C CYS A 796 -12.24 30.73 16.24
N GLU A 797 -12.28 29.45 15.86
CA GLU A 797 -13.04 28.41 16.58
C GLU A 797 -12.58 28.23 18.04
N TRP A 798 -11.26 28.30 18.29
CA TRP A 798 -10.71 28.24 19.64
C TRP A 798 -10.99 29.50 20.45
N ALA A 799 -10.92 30.68 19.83
CA ALA A 799 -11.29 31.93 20.50
C ALA A 799 -12.79 31.94 20.88
N ASN A 800 -13.64 31.37 20.03
CA ASN A 800 -15.06 31.17 20.32
C ASN A 800 -15.26 30.17 21.47
N ALA A 801 -14.62 29.00 21.41
CA ALA A 801 -14.75 27.96 22.43
C ALA A 801 -14.27 28.40 23.82
N LEU A 802 -13.19 29.19 23.91
CA LEU A 802 -12.64 29.68 25.17
C LEU A 802 -13.53 30.69 25.90
N LYS A 803 -14.47 31.34 25.20
CA LYS A 803 -15.44 32.27 25.79
C LYS A 803 -16.60 31.55 26.49
N ASP A 804 -16.79 30.27 26.24
CA ASP A 804 -17.95 29.50 26.70
C ASP A 804 -17.52 28.27 27.52
N PRO A 805 -17.69 28.30 28.86
CA PRO A 805 -17.35 27.18 29.74
C PRO A 805 -18.06 25.87 29.38
N ASP A 806 -19.26 25.91 28.78
CA ASP A 806 -19.99 24.71 28.37
C ASP A 806 -19.32 24.04 27.17
N LYS A 807 -18.80 24.84 26.22
CA LYS A 807 -17.98 24.34 25.10
C LYS A 807 -16.69 23.67 25.59
N LEU A 808 -16.16 24.06 26.74
CA LEU A 808 -14.92 23.50 27.29
C LEU A 808 -15.11 22.14 27.99
N LYS A 809 -16.34 21.77 28.37
CA LYS A 809 -16.61 20.51 29.09
C LYS A 809 -16.20 19.25 28.33
N ARG A 810 -16.13 19.31 26.99
CA ARG A 810 -15.72 18.19 26.12
C ARG A 810 -14.21 17.92 26.12
N PHE A 811 -13.39 18.85 26.59
CA PHE A 811 -11.93 18.70 26.63
C PHE A 811 -11.49 18.13 27.99
N ARG A 812 -12.01 16.94 28.33
CA ARG A 812 -11.68 16.23 29.57
C ARG A 812 -11.53 14.75 29.27
N THR A 813 -10.44 14.16 29.73
CA THR A 813 -10.17 12.72 29.57
C THR A 813 -11.10 11.87 30.42
N PHE A 814 -11.31 12.28 31.68
CA PHE A 814 -12.23 11.61 32.60
C PHE A 814 -13.29 12.60 33.10
N VAL A 815 -14.55 12.16 33.12
CA VAL A 815 -15.67 13.00 33.60
C VAL A 815 -15.57 13.28 35.10
N ASN A 816 -15.02 12.34 35.86
CA ASN A 816 -15.00 12.33 37.33
C ASN A 816 -13.58 12.42 37.93
N ASP A 817 -12.55 12.59 37.11
CA ASP A 817 -11.15 12.56 37.54
C ASP A 817 -10.33 13.60 36.76
N GLN A 818 -9.35 14.21 37.42
CA GLN A 818 -8.43 15.18 36.82
C GLN A 818 -7.04 14.61 36.54
N ARG A 819 -6.81 13.33 36.84
CA ARG A 819 -5.56 12.66 36.49
C ARG A 819 -5.33 12.66 34.97
N ARG A 820 -4.06 12.72 34.58
CA ARG A 820 -3.62 12.45 33.21
C ARG A 820 -3.91 11.00 32.84
N ASP A 821 -4.02 10.72 31.56
CA ASP A 821 -4.23 9.36 31.07
C ASP A 821 -2.97 8.50 31.36
N PRO A 822 -3.05 7.48 32.24
CA PRO A 822 -1.88 6.66 32.57
C PRO A 822 -1.37 5.85 31.36
N ASP A 823 -2.20 5.67 30.32
CA ASP A 823 -1.83 4.89 29.13
C ASP A 823 -1.04 5.73 28.12
N ILE A 824 -0.96 7.06 28.30
CA ILE A 824 -0.17 7.96 27.46
C ILE A 824 1.27 8.00 27.99
N ILE A 825 2.09 7.07 27.49
CA ILE A 825 3.51 6.99 27.84
C ILE A 825 4.37 7.60 26.72
N ALA A 826 5.23 8.54 27.10
CA ALA A 826 6.19 9.19 26.21
C ALA A 826 7.62 8.82 26.58
N VAL A 827 8.47 8.62 25.57
CA VAL A 827 9.91 8.41 25.71
C VAL A 827 10.67 9.50 24.95
N SER A 828 11.91 9.78 25.37
CA SER A 828 12.75 10.77 24.71
C SER A 828 13.51 10.14 23.53
N GLU A 829 13.40 10.72 22.34
CA GLU A 829 14.19 10.34 21.17
C GLU A 829 14.57 11.60 20.38
N ARG A 830 15.85 11.76 20.06
CA ARG A 830 16.40 12.98 19.41
C ARG A 830 16.05 14.26 20.18
N ASP A 831 16.23 14.23 21.50
CA ASP A 831 15.97 15.33 22.43
C ASP A 831 14.51 15.84 22.46
N GLN A 832 13.56 15.04 21.94
CA GLN A 832 12.15 15.38 21.92
C GLN A 832 11.29 14.19 22.39
N PRO A 833 10.08 14.44 22.93
CA PRO A 833 9.19 13.37 23.34
C PRO A 833 8.57 12.68 22.12
N ARG A 834 8.35 11.38 22.21
CA ARG A 834 7.53 10.61 21.27
C ARG A 834 6.73 9.54 22.01
N PRO A 835 5.62 9.03 21.43
CA PRO A 835 4.95 7.87 21.99
C PRO A 835 5.91 6.68 22.16
N ALA A 836 5.79 5.97 23.28
CA ALA A 836 6.47 4.70 23.50
C ALA A 836 6.02 3.67 22.46
N ARG A 837 6.96 2.84 21.98
CA ARG A 837 6.68 1.66 21.14
C ARG A 837 6.17 0.53 22.04
N PRO A 838 5.46 -0.48 21.49
CA PRO A 838 4.97 -1.63 22.27
C PRO A 838 6.05 -2.28 23.14
N GLU A 839 7.24 -2.52 22.59
CA GLU A 839 8.40 -3.10 23.30
C GLU A 839 8.88 -2.25 24.50
N GLU A 840 8.79 -0.93 24.38
CA GLU A 840 9.22 0.01 25.44
C GLU A 840 8.18 0.10 26.55
N LEU A 841 6.89 -0.05 26.21
CA LEU A 841 5.80 -0.12 27.20
C LEU A 841 5.99 -1.34 28.09
N GLU A 842 6.30 -2.51 27.54
CA GLU A 842 6.53 -3.73 28.30
C GLU A 842 7.69 -3.58 29.29
N THR A 843 8.80 -3.00 28.85
CA THR A 843 9.98 -2.76 29.68
C THR A 843 9.67 -1.80 30.84
N LEU A 844 8.97 -0.71 30.57
CA LEU A 844 8.57 0.29 31.58
C LEU A 844 7.54 -0.26 32.57
N THR A 845 6.68 -1.19 32.14
CA THR A 845 5.69 -1.82 33.03
C THR A 845 6.34 -2.83 33.99
N MET A 846 7.44 -3.47 33.55
CA MET A 846 8.22 -4.39 34.38
C MET A 846 9.04 -3.66 35.46
N GLU A 847 9.61 -2.49 35.17
CA GLU A 847 10.36 -1.67 36.15
C GLU A 847 9.49 -1.08 37.27
N VAL A 848 8.19 -0.88 37.02
CA VAL A 848 7.23 -0.36 38.03
C VAL A 848 6.67 -1.48 38.92
N SER A 849 6.80 -2.73 38.51
CA SER A 849 6.32 -3.91 39.24
C SER A 849 7.41 -4.62 40.06
N SER A 850 8.65 -4.13 40.02
CA SER A 850 9.80 -4.52 40.86
C SER A 850 10.08 -3.47 41.92
#